data_AF-A0A6I4HPG4-F1
#
_entry.id   AF-A0A6I4HPG4-F1
#
_cell.length_a   1.000
_cell.length_b   1.000
_cell.length_c   1.000
_cell.angle_alpha   90.00
_cell.angle_beta   90.00
_cell.angle_gamma   90.00
#
_symmetry.space_group_name_H-M   'P 1'
#
loop_
_entity.id
_entity.type
_entity.pdbx_description
1 polymer ?
#
loop_
_entity_poly.entity_id
_entity_poly.type
_entity_poly.pdbx_seq_one_letter_code
_entity_poly.pdbx_strand_id
1 'polypeptide(L)'
;MKPQCEAAVAKALGKQSLNQQEAKKIEQRVTKAMTSLARQDINKWRNMSQIDKLTAASEQVAKDIQSDLARKKQILAKDIIKISQGLEILKTPGLAANQNLDRMIAHNGDMSGITSLNSEYKVIANETKRHMWNFYTKIKGALGIWTDKKLMNDVARERFGEDTGNKVAKQISEELGKMYDDLRIRFNAAGGDIGDLGDDFGFNTIWHGDKLKDAGVQQWLDDALKNIDRSKYVDVDGNPLTNDQIKEMISYSFESITTDGLNKLNVGEMHQGGGKVTNRMSQSRVLHWKNADAWLEMQEKYGALPFVDLIDSHIDTMAKNIALVEKFGSNPNRTFEILAQEAKRIDNANGIKTNALTDGIRRATTMYDVFANREMGHGSEAFNSFGIAYRAWNVSTMLGSALLASLSDIAPMIKLARMHNLSVAKLIGNLIGEMNPFNPKDRELSFSMGIAVDEITSSLGRFATEDLTNVYDRASQLARISNTASSTIMRASLLNAWTRATKSAWSKLLMNKYANLPKEKKWGQLDAKDQSFLKAVGLDERTWEVMGLAEPMKDGSGNPLMTTQSILNIPDDQLKHLGDPVEVKNQAVKKYFSHVLDEQGMAVIEAGLRERTKLYGKTHGGSLVGFMARGMMQFKSFPVTFLMRHGTRALRDGVFSPTPFTYMIPLAMGMSVMGALSLQLGEIANGNNPLTMWDDDDPDVALSFMTKAMMKGGGMTLLGDIVAAGADTSGRDGRDFLLGPMGGDMVKIAQLTSGTANQILNGKDVTSKTNQMYMLAKSKIPGQNLWYAKTVMNRLMFDDLQNMIAPDYQEKYKRKMQKQGRSQWWESGEGLEGLNPIDLDEVVK
;
A
#
# COMPACT_ATOMS: atom_id res chain seq x y z
N MET A 1 -42.20 -8.80 -25.39
CA MET A 1 -43.29 -9.38 -24.56
C MET A 1 -44.57 -9.40 -25.39
N LYS A 2 -45.47 -10.38 -25.23
CA LYS A 2 -46.78 -10.30 -25.93
C LYS A 2 -47.60 -9.14 -25.33
N PRO A 3 -48.38 -8.38 -26.12
CA PRO A 3 -49.18 -7.25 -25.61
C PRO A 3 -50.13 -7.62 -24.46
N GLN A 4 -50.65 -8.85 -24.49
CA GLN A 4 -51.52 -9.40 -23.45
C GLN A 4 -50.78 -9.59 -22.11
N CYS A 5 -49.51 -10.01 -22.16
CA CYS A 5 -48.66 -10.13 -20.98
C CYS A 5 -48.27 -8.76 -20.44
N GLU A 6 -47.98 -7.79 -21.31
CA GLU A 6 -47.70 -6.41 -20.91
C GLU A 6 -48.89 -5.78 -20.18
N ALA A 7 -50.11 -5.99 -20.69
CA ALA A 7 -51.34 -5.52 -20.04
C ALA A 7 -51.59 -6.20 -18.68
N ALA A 8 -51.35 -7.51 -18.58
CA ALA A 8 -51.49 -8.24 -17.32
C ALA A 8 -50.48 -7.77 -16.25
N VAL A 9 -49.22 -7.58 -16.65
CA VAL A 9 -48.17 -7.08 -15.75
C VAL A 9 -48.41 -5.62 -15.38
N ALA A 10 -48.82 -4.76 -16.32
CA ALA A 10 -49.21 -3.38 -16.03
C ALA A 10 -50.32 -3.33 -14.98
N LYS A 11 -51.39 -4.13 -15.17
CA LYS A 11 -52.50 -4.24 -14.23
C LYS A 11 -52.04 -4.72 -12.84
N ALA A 12 -51.18 -5.74 -12.78
CA ALA A 12 -50.62 -6.24 -11.52
C ALA A 12 -49.74 -5.19 -10.79
N LEU A 13 -49.07 -4.31 -11.54
CA LEU A 13 -48.28 -3.20 -11.02
C LEU A 13 -49.12 -1.93 -10.74
N GLY A 14 -50.44 -1.97 -10.94
CA GLY A 14 -51.32 -0.80 -10.78
C GLY A 14 -51.10 0.30 -11.82
N LYS A 15 -50.50 -0.04 -12.97
CA LYS A 15 -50.24 0.88 -14.09
C LYS A 15 -51.25 0.69 -15.21
N GLN A 16 -51.53 1.77 -15.95
CA GLN A 16 -52.35 1.70 -17.16
C GLN A 16 -51.63 0.96 -18.31
N SER A 17 -50.33 1.14 -18.45
CA SER A 17 -49.49 0.43 -19.43
C SER A 17 -48.04 0.37 -18.97
N LEU A 18 -47.26 -0.54 -19.55
CA LEU A 18 -45.80 -0.55 -19.46
C LEU A 18 -45.21 0.26 -20.61
N ASN A 19 -44.18 1.05 -20.34
CA ASN A 19 -43.40 1.61 -21.44
C ASN A 19 -42.44 0.54 -22.01
N GLN A 20 -41.93 0.78 -23.23
CA GLN A 20 -41.11 -0.19 -23.95
C GLN A 20 -39.82 -0.58 -23.19
N GLN A 21 -39.21 0.36 -22.45
CA GLN A 21 -38.04 0.08 -21.62
C GLN A 21 -38.38 -0.80 -20.41
N GLU A 22 -39.52 -0.57 -19.77
CA GLU A 22 -39.99 -1.34 -18.62
C GLU A 22 -40.29 -2.79 -19.02
N ALA A 23 -41.01 -2.98 -20.13
CA ALA A 23 -41.27 -4.30 -20.69
C ALA A 23 -39.95 -5.04 -20.99
N LYS A 24 -39.00 -4.36 -21.65
CA LYS A 24 -37.67 -4.93 -21.95
C LYS A 24 -36.89 -5.31 -20.68
N LYS A 25 -36.90 -4.48 -19.64
CA LYS A 25 -36.22 -4.76 -18.36
C LYS A 25 -36.83 -5.96 -17.64
N ILE A 26 -38.15 -6.10 -17.67
CA ILE A 26 -38.86 -7.24 -17.09
C ILE A 26 -38.48 -8.52 -17.83
N GLU A 27 -38.53 -8.51 -19.17
CA GLU A 27 -38.09 -9.67 -19.96
C GLU A 27 -36.63 -10.03 -19.68
N GLN A 28 -35.73 -9.05 -19.66
CA GLN A 28 -34.31 -9.29 -19.34
C GLN A 28 -34.11 -9.93 -17.97
N ARG A 29 -34.88 -9.53 -16.95
CA ARG A 29 -34.82 -10.15 -15.61
C ARG A 29 -35.30 -11.60 -15.65
N VAL A 30 -36.41 -11.88 -16.33
CA VAL A 30 -36.94 -13.25 -16.48
C VAL A 30 -35.96 -14.12 -17.28
N THR A 31 -35.47 -13.66 -18.42
CA THR A 31 -34.45 -14.36 -19.23
C THR A 31 -33.20 -14.65 -18.41
N LYS A 32 -32.70 -13.68 -17.63
CA LYS A 32 -31.52 -13.88 -16.77
C LYS A 32 -31.79 -14.94 -15.71
N ALA A 33 -32.97 -14.93 -15.07
CA ALA A 33 -33.36 -15.95 -14.10
C ALA A 33 -33.48 -17.34 -14.76
N MET A 34 -34.08 -17.43 -15.94
CA MET A 34 -34.16 -18.68 -16.72
C MET A 34 -32.77 -19.24 -17.01
N THR A 35 -31.86 -18.44 -17.57
CA THR A 35 -30.50 -18.88 -17.86
C THR A 35 -29.71 -19.24 -16.59
N SER A 36 -29.93 -18.52 -15.48
CA SER A 36 -29.29 -18.84 -14.20
C SER A 36 -29.78 -20.17 -13.64
N LEU A 37 -31.09 -20.42 -13.62
CA LEU A 37 -31.68 -21.68 -13.16
C LEU A 37 -31.27 -22.85 -14.09
N ALA A 38 -31.21 -22.60 -15.40
CA ALA A 38 -30.72 -23.57 -16.37
C ALA A 38 -29.30 -24.02 -16.08
N ARG A 39 -28.40 -23.11 -15.67
CA ARG A 39 -27.01 -23.43 -15.33
C ARG A 39 -26.86 -24.22 -14.04
N GLN A 40 -27.78 -24.07 -13.08
CA GLN A 40 -27.71 -24.77 -11.80
C GLN A 40 -27.98 -26.27 -11.96
N ASP A 41 -28.95 -26.64 -12.81
CA ASP A 41 -29.26 -28.03 -13.11
C ASP A 41 -29.83 -28.13 -14.53
N ILE A 42 -28.93 -28.26 -15.51
CA ILE A 42 -29.28 -28.31 -16.94
C ILE A 42 -30.23 -29.47 -17.24
N ASN A 43 -30.01 -30.63 -16.61
CA ASN A 43 -30.80 -31.83 -16.88
C ASN A 43 -32.22 -31.67 -16.37
N LYS A 44 -32.38 -31.18 -15.13
CA LYS A 44 -33.70 -30.87 -14.60
C LYS A 44 -34.39 -29.78 -15.41
N TRP A 45 -33.68 -28.71 -15.77
CA TRP A 45 -34.24 -27.58 -16.51
C TRP A 45 -34.75 -27.96 -17.90
N ARG A 46 -33.98 -28.78 -18.64
CA ARG A 46 -34.40 -29.27 -19.97
C ARG A 46 -35.65 -30.14 -19.92
N ASN A 47 -35.85 -30.86 -18.82
CA ASN A 47 -37.01 -31.73 -18.62
C ASN A 47 -38.26 -30.98 -18.12
N MET A 48 -38.17 -29.68 -17.81
CA MET A 48 -39.31 -28.86 -17.41
C MET A 48 -40.10 -28.39 -18.64
N SER A 49 -41.43 -28.31 -18.51
CA SER A 49 -42.26 -27.67 -19.53
C SER A 49 -41.94 -26.17 -19.63
N GLN A 50 -42.27 -25.53 -20.77
CA GLN A 50 -42.02 -24.10 -20.92
C GLN A 50 -42.77 -23.25 -19.87
N ILE A 51 -43.93 -23.72 -19.44
CA ILE A 51 -44.73 -23.07 -18.39
C ILE A 51 -44.03 -23.21 -17.05
N ASP A 52 -43.52 -24.40 -16.70
CA ASP A 52 -42.81 -24.62 -15.43
C ASP A 52 -41.51 -23.81 -15.37
N LYS A 53 -40.77 -23.72 -16.49
CA LYS A 53 -39.57 -22.88 -16.61
C LYS A 53 -39.90 -21.40 -16.34
N LEU A 54 -40.95 -20.89 -16.96
CA LEU A 54 -41.40 -19.50 -16.77
C LEU A 54 -41.91 -19.26 -15.35
N THR A 55 -42.62 -20.21 -14.75
CA THR A 55 -43.08 -20.14 -13.35
C THR A 55 -41.89 -20.10 -12.40
N ALA A 56 -40.94 -21.03 -12.52
CA ALA A 56 -39.74 -21.06 -11.67
C ALA A 56 -38.88 -19.79 -11.82
N ALA A 57 -38.71 -19.31 -13.06
CA ALA A 57 -38.01 -18.05 -13.30
C ALA A 57 -38.76 -16.85 -12.70
N SER A 58 -40.09 -16.82 -12.78
CA SER A 58 -40.91 -15.76 -12.19
C SER A 58 -40.87 -15.78 -10.66
N GLU A 59 -40.89 -16.96 -10.04
CA GLU A 59 -40.69 -17.13 -8.60
C GLU A 59 -39.30 -16.65 -8.15
N GLN A 60 -38.26 -16.97 -8.92
CA GLN A 60 -36.91 -16.48 -8.65
C GLN A 60 -36.83 -14.95 -8.80
N VAL A 61 -37.41 -14.39 -9.87
CA VAL A 61 -37.49 -12.93 -10.05
C VAL A 61 -38.25 -12.26 -8.91
N ALA A 62 -39.33 -12.87 -8.41
CA ALA A 62 -40.06 -12.34 -7.27
C ALA A 62 -39.20 -12.32 -5.99
N LYS A 63 -38.46 -13.40 -5.71
CA LYS A 63 -37.48 -13.46 -4.61
C LYS A 63 -36.38 -12.40 -4.78
N ASP A 64 -35.85 -12.26 -5.99
CA ASP A 64 -34.81 -11.28 -6.33
C ASP A 64 -35.31 -9.83 -6.16
N ILE A 65 -36.57 -9.55 -6.51
CA ILE A 65 -37.18 -8.23 -6.30
C ILE A 65 -37.34 -7.92 -4.81
N GLN A 66 -37.81 -8.89 -4.02
CA GLN A 66 -37.97 -8.72 -2.58
C GLN A 66 -36.62 -8.48 -1.89
N SER A 67 -35.60 -9.27 -2.25
CA SER A 67 -34.24 -9.10 -1.73
C SER A 67 -33.61 -7.78 -2.20
N ASP A 68 -33.78 -7.40 -3.47
CA ASP A 68 -33.37 -6.08 -4.01
C ASP A 68 -34.00 -4.93 -3.23
N LEU A 69 -35.31 -5.02 -2.92
CA LEU A 69 -36.03 -3.97 -2.20
C LEU A 69 -35.56 -3.86 -0.74
N ALA A 70 -35.43 -4.99 -0.05
CA ALA A 70 -34.90 -5.04 1.32
C ALA A 70 -33.49 -4.44 1.37
N ARG A 71 -32.63 -4.83 0.43
CA ARG A 71 -31.28 -4.28 0.28
C ARG A 71 -31.31 -2.78 0.01
N LYS A 72 -32.14 -2.29 -0.92
CA LYS A 72 -32.26 -0.85 -1.22
C LYS A 72 -32.68 -0.04 0.00
N LYS A 73 -33.61 -0.55 0.83
CA LYS A 73 -34.02 0.08 2.09
C LYS A 73 -32.85 0.13 3.08
N GLN A 74 -32.12 -0.98 3.24
CA GLN A 74 -30.95 -1.04 4.11
C GLN A 74 -29.85 -0.06 3.65
N ILE A 75 -29.57 -0.02 2.35
CA ILE A 75 -28.62 0.92 1.75
C ILE A 75 -29.03 2.36 2.05
N LEU A 76 -30.29 2.72 1.84
CA LEU A 76 -30.77 4.08 2.09
C LEU A 76 -30.60 4.47 3.57
N ALA A 77 -30.96 3.58 4.50
CA ALA A 77 -30.78 3.81 5.92
C ALA A 77 -29.29 4.00 6.28
N LYS A 78 -28.40 3.16 5.73
CA LYS A 78 -26.96 3.29 5.93
C LYS A 78 -26.42 4.60 5.36
N ASP A 79 -26.83 4.99 4.16
CA ASP A 79 -26.40 6.24 3.51
C ASP A 79 -26.74 7.46 4.37
N ILE A 80 -27.96 7.50 4.93
CA ILE A 80 -28.40 8.56 5.85
C ILE A 80 -27.51 8.61 7.10
N ILE A 81 -27.25 7.45 7.71
CA ILE A 81 -26.38 7.36 8.90
C ILE A 81 -24.97 7.83 8.58
N LYS A 82 -24.40 7.44 7.43
CA LYS A 82 -23.02 7.82 7.05
C LYS A 82 -22.88 9.31 6.76
N ILE A 83 -23.88 9.93 6.12
CA ILE A 83 -23.92 11.39 5.97
C ILE A 83 -23.99 12.06 7.34
N SER A 84 -24.89 11.60 8.23
CA SER A 84 -25.02 12.16 9.59
C SER A 84 -23.72 12.08 10.38
N GLN A 85 -23.08 10.90 10.41
CA GLN A 85 -21.78 10.69 11.07
C GLN A 85 -20.69 11.60 10.48
N GLY A 86 -20.67 11.75 9.15
CA GLY A 86 -19.74 12.67 8.48
C GLY A 86 -19.95 14.13 8.91
N LEU A 87 -21.21 14.58 8.99
CA LEU A 87 -21.54 15.94 9.43
C LEU A 87 -21.18 16.19 10.90
N GLU A 88 -21.31 15.19 11.77
CA GLU A 88 -20.84 15.26 13.15
C GLU A 88 -19.31 15.43 13.21
N ILE A 89 -18.57 14.65 12.41
CA ILE A 89 -17.11 14.78 12.33
C ILE A 89 -16.70 16.18 11.88
N LEU A 90 -17.37 16.76 10.87
CA LEU A 90 -17.08 18.13 10.41
C LEU A 90 -17.22 19.18 11.52
N LYS A 91 -18.14 18.96 12.47
CA LYS A 91 -18.41 19.85 13.60
C LYS A 91 -17.56 19.59 14.83
N THR A 92 -16.63 18.62 14.77
CA THR A 92 -15.73 18.31 15.88
C THR A 92 -14.93 19.57 16.24
N PRO A 93 -14.96 20.02 17.51
CA PRO A 93 -14.27 21.23 17.93
C PRO A 93 -12.75 21.04 17.88
N GLY A 94 -12.02 22.16 17.75
CA GLY A 94 -10.55 22.19 17.74
C GLY A 94 -9.93 22.36 16.36
N LEU A 95 -10.65 22.04 15.28
CA LEU A 95 -10.23 22.24 13.89
C LEU A 95 -11.35 22.88 13.07
N ALA A 96 -10.98 23.53 11.97
CA ALA A 96 -11.95 24.00 10.97
C ALA A 96 -12.62 22.81 10.25
N ALA A 97 -13.82 22.99 9.70
CA ALA A 97 -14.56 21.89 9.08
C ALA A 97 -13.83 21.34 7.85
N ASN A 98 -13.17 22.18 7.06
CA ASN A 98 -12.33 21.73 5.95
C ASN A 98 -11.15 20.85 6.40
N GLN A 99 -10.61 21.07 7.59
CA GLN A 99 -9.53 20.29 8.17
C GLN A 99 -10.08 18.97 8.70
N ASN A 100 -11.23 18.97 9.38
CA ASN A 100 -11.90 17.73 9.78
C ASN A 100 -12.15 16.81 8.58
N LEU A 101 -12.68 17.35 7.47
CA LEU A 101 -12.84 16.60 6.21
C LEU A 101 -11.52 16.01 5.69
N ASP A 102 -10.45 16.79 5.74
CA ASP A 102 -9.12 16.36 5.33
C ASP A 102 -8.58 15.18 6.18
N ARG A 103 -8.85 15.14 7.49
CA ARG A 103 -8.48 13.99 8.36
C ARG A 103 -9.37 12.76 8.13
N MET A 104 -10.61 12.94 7.66
CA MET A 104 -11.46 11.81 7.29
C MET A 104 -10.87 10.98 6.13
N ILE A 105 -9.98 11.54 5.31
CA ILE A 105 -9.41 10.84 4.15
C ILE A 105 -8.09 10.16 4.48
N ALA A 106 -7.15 10.89 5.11
CA ALA A 106 -5.85 10.35 5.47
C ALA A 106 -5.35 10.87 6.82
N HIS A 107 -4.65 9.99 7.55
CA HIS A 107 -3.99 10.32 8.80
C HIS A 107 -3.09 11.56 8.68
N ASN A 108 -3.06 12.42 9.71
CA ASN A 108 -2.30 13.67 9.72
C ASN A 108 -1.27 13.76 10.85
N GLY A 109 -1.22 12.81 11.78
CA GLY A 109 -0.28 12.87 12.90
C GLY A 109 -0.64 13.87 14.00
N ASP A 110 -1.77 14.57 13.94
CA ASP A 110 -2.15 15.63 14.89
C ASP A 110 -2.99 15.16 16.09
N MET A 111 -3.30 13.85 16.19
CA MET A 111 -4.19 13.31 17.23
C MET A 111 -5.57 14.01 17.26
N SER A 112 -6.17 14.20 16.08
CA SER A 112 -7.51 14.77 15.93
C SER A 112 -8.65 13.86 16.39
N GLY A 113 -8.39 12.60 16.75
CA GLY A 113 -9.41 11.60 17.07
C GLY A 113 -10.22 11.09 15.88
N ILE A 114 -9.95 11.60 14.67
CA ILE A 114 -10.68 11.23 13.45
C ILE A 114 -10.00 10.03 12.79
N THR A 115 -10.71 8.90 12.73
CA THR A 115 -10.27 7.74 11.95
C THR A 115 -10.35 8.06 10.45
N SER A 116 -9.26 7.81 9.72
CA SER A 116 -9.19 8.11 8.29
C SER A 116 -9.61 6.93 7.40
N LEU A 117 -10.17 7.22 6.22
CA LEU A 117 -10.49 6.23 5.18
C LEU A 117 -9.28 5.35 4.86
N ASN A 118 -8.10 5.95 4.70
CA ASN A 118 -6.87 5.23 4.40
C ASN A 118 -6.45 4.28 5.53
N SER A 119 -6.69 4.65 6.79
CA SER A 119 -6.40 3.78 7.95
C SER A 119 -7.39 2.60 7.98
N GLU A 120 -8.69 2.86 7.78
CA GLU A 120 -9.72 1.80 7.72
C GLU A 120 -9.44 0.78 6.60
N TYR A 121 -9.02 1.25 5.42
CA TYR A 121 -8.55 0.38 4.35
C TYR A 121 -7.41 -0.54 4.80
N LYS A 122 -6.38 0.00 5.44
CA LYS A 122 -5.25 -0.81 5.92
C LYS A 122 -5.67 -1.81 6.98
N VAL A 123 -6.62 -1.47 7.86
CA VAL A 123 -7.18 -2.43 8.82
C VAL A 123 -7.84 -3.60 8.08
N ILE A 124 -8.68 -3.34 7.08
CA ILE A 124 -9.37 -4.38 6.31
C ILE A 124 -8.38 -5.25 5.54
N ALA A 125 -7.43 -4.62 4.85
CA ALA A 125 -6.41 -5.33 4.07
C ALA A 125 -5.55 -6.21 4.99
N ASN A 126 -5.02 -5.69 6.08
CA ASN A 126 -4.16 -6.45 7.00
C ASN A 126 -4.93 -7.56 7.72
N GLU A 127 -6.18 -7.31 8.09
CA GLU A 127 -7.05 -8.34 8.70
C GLU A 127 -7.31 -9.49 7.72
N THR A 128 -7.47 -9.20 6.43
CA THR A 128 -7.62 -10.23 5.40
C THR A 128 -6.31 -10.98 5.18
N LYS A 129 -5.20 -10.25 4.99
CA LYS A 129 -3.89 -10.83 4.65
C LYS A 129 -3.31 -11.69 5.78
N ARG A 130 -3.64 -11.43 7.06
CA ARG A 130 -3.12 -12.20 8.20
C ARG A 130 -3.44 -13.69 8.15
N HIS A 131 -4.55 -14.06 7.50
CA HIS A 131 -4.99 -15.46 7.33
C HIS A 131 -4.20 -16.18 6.23
N MET A 132 -3.38 -15.46 5.47
CA MET A 132 -2.69 -15.93 4.26
C MET A 132 -1.20 -16.19 4.49
N TRP A 133 -0.77 -16.48 5.73
CA TRP A 133 0.66 -16.67 6.05
C TRP A 133 1.28 -17.78 5.20
N ASN A 134 0.60 -18.92 5.08
CA ASN A 134 1.10 -20.06 4.32
C ASN A 134 1.23 -19.70 2.83
N PHE A 135 0.23 -19.03 2.28
CA PHE A 135 0.28 -18.52 0.90
C PHE A 135 1.53 -17.66 0.65
N TYR A 136 1.77 -16.61 1.43
CA TYR A 136 2.90 -15.71 1.16
C TYR A 136 4.27 -16.34 1.43
N THR A 137 4.40 -17.13 2.49
CA THR A 137 5.72 -17.62 2.95
C THR A 137 6.14 -18.94 2.30
N LYS A 138 5.19 -19.83 1.98
CA LYS A 138 5.52 -21.11 1.33
C LYS A 138 5.71 -20.94 -0.18
N ILE A 139 4.95 -20.05 -0.83
CA ILE A 139 5.12 -19.81 -2.28
C ILE A 139 6.40 -19.04 -2.60
N LYS A 140 6.78 -18.03 -1.79
CA LYS A 140 8.02 -17.24 -2.03
C LYS A 140 9.25 -17.77 -1.26
N GLY A 141 9.09 -18.84 -0.48
CA GLY A 141 10.13 -19.38 0.41
C GLY A 141 10.51 -18.45 1.59
N ALA A 142 11.30 -18.95 2.53
CA ALA A 142 11.61 -18.26 3.80
C ALA A 142 12.31 -16.89 3.65
N LEU A 143 13.07 -16.69 2.57
CA LEU A 143 13.73 -15.42 2.25
C LEU A 143 12.95 -14.58 1.22
N GLY A 144 11.85 -15.10 0.66
CA GLY A 144 11.06 -14.42 -0.35
C GLY A 144 11.69 -14.35 -1.75
N ILE A 145 12.96 -14.75 -1.92
CA ILE A 145 13.79 -14.49 -3.12
C ILE A 145 13.33 -15.28 -4.35
N TRP A 146 12.78 -16.48 -4.15
CA TRP A 146 12.41 -17.40 -5.23
C TRP A 146 10.95 -17.83 -5.10
N THR A 147 10.21 -17.80 -6.21
CA THR A 147 8.84 -18.32 -6.26
C THR A 147 8.84 -19.80 -6.63
N ASP A 148 8.23 -20.65 -5.81
CA ASP A 148 8.00 -22.06 -6.14
C ASP A 148 6.87 -22.18 -7.18
N LYS A 149 7.27 -22.31 -8.46
CA LYS A 149 6.36 -22.45 -9.59
C LYS A 149 5.55 -23.75 -9.52
N LYS A 150 6.13 -24.83 -8.99
CA LYS A 150 5.42 -26.12 -8.88
C LYS A 150 4.29 -26.00 -7.87
N LEU A 151 4.60 -25.48 -6.68
CA LEU A 151 3.58 -25.25 -5.65
C LEU A 151 2.49 -24.29 -6.14
N MET A 152 2.84 -23.23 -6.87
CA MET A 152 1.86 -22.33 -7.49
C MET A 152 0.91 -23.06 -8.43
N ASN A 153 1.44 -23.91 -9.30
CA ASN A 153 0.63 -24.71 -10.22
C ASN A 153 -0.23 -25.73 -9.47
N ASP A 154 0.31 -26.38 -8.43
CA ASP A 154 -0.44 -27.30 -7.60
C ASP A 154 -1.60 -26.57 -6.89
N VAL A 155 -1.35 -25.37 -6.32
CA VAL A 155 -2.40 -24.52 -5.71
C VAL A 155 -3.47 -24.17 -6.73
N ALA A 156 -3.08 -23.84 -7.96
CA ALA A 156 -4.03 -23.55 -9.02
C ALA A 156 -4.92 -24.76 -9.31
N ARG A 157 -4.31 -25.95 -9.49
CA ARG A 157 -5.01 -27.23 -9.69
C ARG A 157 -5.99 -27.55 -8.58
N GLU A 158 -5.56 -27.48 -7.32
CA GLU A 158 -6.41 -27.72 -6.14
C GLU A 158 -7.60 -26.76 -6.11
N ARG A 159 -7.43 -25.49 -6.48
CA ARG A 159 -8.52 -24.51 -6.48
C ARG A 159 -9.52 -24.73 -7.61
N PHE A 160 -9.13 -25.42 -8.67
CA PHE A 160 -10.02 -25.92 -9.73
C PHE A 160 -10.57 -27.33 -9.46
N GLY A 161 -10.34 -27.89 -8.26
CA GLY A 161 -10.87 -29.19 -7.84
C GLY A 161 -10.05 -30.40 -8.30
N GLU A 162 -8.84 -30.19 -8.83
CA GLU A 162 -7.91 -31.27 -9.18
C GLU A 162 -7.06 -31.63 -7.95
N ASP A 163 -7.16 -32.87 -7.45
CA ASP A 163 -6.33 -33.36 -6.34
C ASP A 163 -4.89 -33.59 -6.83
N THR A 164 -3.95 -32.83 -6.29
CA THR A 164 -2.53 -32.88 -6.61
C THR A 164 -1.75 -33.80 -5.68
N GLY A 165 -2.38 -34.27 -4.59
CA GLY A 165 -1.73 -34.97 -3.47
C GLY A 165 -0.85 -34.06 -2.60
N ASN A 166 -0.74 -32.77 -2.92
CA ASN A 166 0.08 -31.81 -2.19
C ASN A 166 -0.75 -31.13 -1.08
N LYS A 167 -0.59 -31.62 0.15
CA LYS A 167 -1.29 -31.08 1.33
C LYS A 167 -1.12 -29.58 1.53
N VAL A 168 0.05 -29.03 1.20
CA VAL A 168 0.32 -27.60 1.32
C VAL A 168 -0.46 -26.82 0.25
N ALA A 169 -0.50 -27.32 -0.98
CA ALA A 169 -1.26 -26.71 -2.06
C ALA A 169 -2.75 -26.68 -1.74
N LYS A 170 -3.29 -27.80 -1.24
CA LYS A 170 -4.68 -27.92 -0.82
C LYS A 170 -5.04 -26.95 0.30
N GLN A 171 -4.19 -26.86 1.33
CA GLN A 171 -4.38 -25.91 2.43
C GLN A 171 -4.41 -24.45 1.92
N ILE A 172 -3.48 -24.07 1.05
CA ILE A 172 -3.43 -22.71 0.48
C ILE A 172 -4.66 -22.44 -0.41
N SER A 173 -5.13 -23.45 -1.15
CA SER A 173 -6.36 -23.35 -1.96
C SER A 173 -7.59 -23.05 -1.08
N GLU A 174 -7.73 -23.76 0.05
CA GLU A 174 -8.81 -23.53 1.03
C GLU A 174 -8.73 -22.13 1.65
N GLU A 175 -7.53 -21.68 2.04
CA GLU A 175 -7.27 -20.31 2.53
C GLU A 175 -7.71 -19.25 1.51
N LEU A 176 -7.36 -19.43 0.22
CA LEU A 176 -7.73 -18.53 -0.87
C LEU A 176 -9.24 -18.52 -1.12
N GLY A 177 -9.90 -19.69 -1.14
CA GLY A 177 -11.34 -19.80 -1.29
C GLY A 177 -12.08 -19.01 -0.20
N LYS A 178 -11.69 -19.24 1.05
CA LYS A 178 -12.25 -18.51 2.19
C LYS A 178 -12.00 -17.01 2.12
N MET A 179 -10.80 -16.58 1.74
CA MET A 179 -10.47 -15.16 1.58
C MET A 179 -11.37 -14.46 0.57
N TYR A 180 -11.63 -15.07 -0.60
CA TYR A 180 -12.54 -14.51 -1.60
C TYR A 180 -13.97 -14.39 -1.05
N ASP A 181 -14.45 -15.41 -0.34
CA ASP A 181 -15.78 -15.41 0.24
C ASP A 181 -15.95 -14.40 1.38
N ASP A 182 -14.99 -14.30 2.29
CA ASP A 182 -15.03 -13.36 3.41
C ASP A 182 -15.08 -11.90 2.90
N LEU A 183 -14.27 -11.56 1.88
CA LEU A 183 -14.31 -10.24 1.24
C LEU A 183 -15.64 -9.98 0.52
N ARG A 184 -16.18 -10.98 -0.18
CA ARG A 184 -17.48 -10.92 -0.85
C ARG A 184 -18.61 -10.67 0.14
N ILE A 185 -18.69 -11.47 1.19
CA ILE A 185 -19.70 -11.39 2.24
C ILE A 185 -19.64 -10.02 2.93
N ARG A 186 -18.44 -9.54 3.28
CA ARG A 186 -18.28 -8.24 3.92
C ARG A 186 -18.68 -7.08 3.00
N PHE A 187 -18.31 -7.12 1.73
CA PHE A 187 -18.73 -6.10 0.77
C PHE A 187 -20.25 -6.09 0.58
N ASN A 188 -20.88 -7.26 0.51
CA ASN A 188 -22.34 -7.39 0.41
C ASN A 188 -23.03 -6.89 1.68
N ALA A 189 -22.48 -7.20 2.87
CA ALA A 189 -22.98 -6.68 4.14
C ALA A 189 -22.90 -5.13 4.19
N ALA A 190 -21.90 -4.52 3.55
CA ALA A 190 -21.80 -3.07 3.41
C ALA A 190 -22.81 -2.45 2.41
N GLY A 191 -23.50 -3.27 1.63
CA GLY A 191 -24.50 -2.85 0.63
C GLY A 191 -24.13 -3.21 -0.82
N GLY A 192 -23.02 -3.93 -1.03
CA GLY A 192 -22.63 -4.52 -2.32
C GLY A 192 -23.55 -5.66 -2.78
N ASP A 193 -23.30 -6.15 -3.99
CA ASP A 193 -24.08 -7.22 -4.62
C ASP A 193 -23.22 -8.18 -5.45
N ILE A 194 -22.20 -8.77 -4.84
CA ILE A 194 -21.36 -9.76 -5.51
C ILE A 194 -22.01 -11.13 -5.40
N GLY A 195 -22.32 -11.71 -6.56
CA GLY A 195 -22.87 -13.06 -6.67
C GLY A 195 -21.91 -14.14 -6.16
N ASP A 196 -22.46 -15.24 -5.68
CA ASP A 196 -21.70 -16.40 -5.22
C ASP A 196 -21.42 -17.34 -6.39
N LEU A 197 -20.14 -17.68 -6.58
CA LEU A 197 -19.70 -18.67 -7.57
C LEU A 197 -19.05 -19.88 -6.90
N GLY A 198 -18.94 -19.91 -5.56
CA GLY A 198 -18.26 -20.97 -4.81
C GLY A 198 -16.93 -21.40 -5.44
N ASP A 199 -16.78 -22.70 -5.64
CA ASP A 199 -15.57 -23.26 -6.23
C ASP A 199 -15.41 -22.93 -7.73
N ASP A 200 -16.50 -22.71 -8.47
CA ASP A 200 -16.49 -22.28 -9.88
C ASP A 200 -15.84 -20.90 -10.09
N PHE A 201 -15.59 -20.13 -9.01
CA PHE A 201 -14.84 -18.89 -9.11
C PHE A 201 -13.39 -19.13 -9.57
N GLY A 202 -12.73 -20.20 -9.13
CA GLY A 202 -11.29 -20.41 -9.35
C GLY A 202 -10.45 -19.26 -8.77
N PHE A 203 -10.01 -18.33 -9.63
CA PHE A 203 -9.16 -17.18 -9.28
C PHE A 203 -9.65 -15.85 -9.85
N ASN A 204 -9.26 -14.72 -9.26
CA ASN A 204 -9.38 -13.42 -9.91
C ASN A 204 -8.46 -13.32 -11.14
N THR A 205 -8.77 -12.41 -12.07
CA THR A 205 -8.01 -12.22 -13.31
C THR A 205 -7.83 -10.74 -13.59
N ILE A 206 -6.61 -10.34 -13.97
CA ILE A 206 -6.29 -8.99 -14.46
C ILE A 206 -5.55 -9.18 -15.79
N TRP A 207 -6.15 -8.69 -16.86
CA TRP A 207 -5.66 -8.85 -18.22
C TRP A 207 -4.79 -7.67 -18.64
N HIS A 208 -3.76 -7.94 -19.43
CA HIS A 208 -2.84 -6.93 -19.93
C HIS A 208 -3.33 -6.38 -21.27
N GLY A 209 -3.90 -5.18 -21.28
CA GLY A 209 -4.52 -4.57 -22.46
C GLY A 209 -3.66 -4.59 -23.72
N ASP A 210 -2.36 -4.24 -23.63
CA ASP A 210 -1.48 -4.23 -24.82
C ASP A 210 -1.22 -5.63 -25.39
N LYS A 211 -0.97 -6.64 -24.55
CA LYS A 211 -0.81 -8.03 -25.03
C LYS A 211 -2.07 -8.51 -25.77
N LEU A 212 -3.25 -8.10 -25.30
CA LEU A 212 -4.50 -8.38 -25.99
C LEU A 212 -4.58 -7.63 -27.34
N LYS A 213 -4.21 -6.34 -27.37
CA LYS A 213 -4.17 -5.55 -28.60
C LYS A 213 -3.19 -6.12 -29.63
N ASP A 214 -1.99 -6.47 -29.19
CA ASP A 214 -0.92 -7.05 -30.01
C ASP A 214 -1.32 -8.42 -30.58
N ALA A 215 -1.99 -9.26 -29.79
CA ALA A 215 -2.51 -10.53 -30.25
C ALA A 215 -3.73 -10.38 -31.18
N GLY A 216 -4.51 -9.30 -31.00
CA GLY A 216 -5.75 -9.05 -31.73
C GLY A 216 -6.95 -9.82 -31.17
N VAL A 217 -8.16 -9.32 -31.47
CA VAL A 217 -9.42 -9.87 -30.99
C VAL A 217 -9.63 -11.33 -31.42
N GLN A 218 -9.22 -11.69 -32.65
CA GLN A 218 -9.42 -13.04 -33.18
C GLN A 218 -8.67 -14.09 -32.37
N GLN A 219 -7.38 -13.83 -32.09
CA GLN A 219 -6.57 -14.73 -31.28
C GLN A 219 -7.12 -14.86 -29.85
N TRP A 220 -7.54 -13.73 -29.24
CA TRP A 220 -8.17 -13.75 -27.92
C TRP A 220 -9.42 -14.62 -27.87
N LEU A 221 -10.29 -14.49 -28.88
CA LEU A 221 -11.52 -15.28 -28.98
C LEU A 221 -11.25 -16.76 -29.15
N ASP A 222 -10.29 -17.12 -30.00
CA ASP A 222 -9.96 -18.52 -30.27
C ASP A 222 -9.29 -19.17 -29.04
N ASP A 223 -8.38 -18.46 -28.37
CA ASP A 223 -7.76 -18.94 -27.12
C ASP A 223 -8.79 -19.04 -26.00
N ALA A 224 -9.71 -18.07 -25.88
CA ALA A 224 -10.78 -18.12 -24.90
C ALA A 224 -11.68 -19.34 -25.17
N LEU A 225 -12.17 -19.54 -26.40
CA LEU A 225 -13.01 -20.69 -26.77
C LEU A 225 -12.34 -22.05 -26.53
N LYS A 226 -11.01 -22.12 -26.63
CA LYS A 226 -10.22 -23.31 -26.32
C LYS A 226 -10.20 -23.59 -24.80
N ASN A 227 -10.18 -22.54 -23.99
CA ASN A 227 -9.87 -22.61 -22.56
C ASN A 227 -11.08 -22.48 -21.62
N ILE A 228 -12.21 -21.96 -22.09
CA ILE A 228 -13.42 -21.87 -21.27
C ILE A 228 -14.16 -23.20 -21.11
N ASP A 229 -14.92 -23.32 -20.02
CA ASP A 229 -15.91 -24.37 -19.82
C ASP A 229 -17.18 -24.05 -20.62
N ARG A 230 -17.32 -24.72 -21.78
CA ARG A 230 -18.48 -24.55 -22.67
C ARG A 230 -19.81 -24.94 -22.02
N SER A 231 -19.80 -25.78 -20.99
CA SER A 231 -21.03 -26.21 -20.29
C SER A 231 -21.72 -25.06 -19.54
N LYS A 232 -20.98 -24.01 -19.18
CA LYS A 232 -21.52 -22.84 -18.48
C LYS A 232 -22.27 -21.86 -19.40
N TYR A 233 -22.21 -22.06 -20.71
CA TYR A 233 -22.80 -21.17 -21.72
C TYR A 233 -24.02 -21.83 -22.34
N VAL A 234 -25.18 -21.60 -21.73
CA VAL A 234 -26.48 -22.11 -22.18
C VAL A 234 -27.46 -20.99 -22.49
N ASP A 235 -28.40 -21.27 -23.38
CA ASP A 235 -29.56 -20.41 -23.65
C ASP A 235 -30.62 -20.50 -22.53
N VAL A 236 -31.78 -19.85 -22.74
CA VAL A 236 -32.91 -19.86 -21.79
C VAL A 236 -33.54 -21.24 -21.61
N ASP A 237 -33.36 -22.14 -22.57
CA ASP A 237 -33.90 -23.49 -22.56
C ASP A 237 -32.91 -24.52 -22.00
N GLY A 238 -31.67 -24.08 -21.74
CA GLY A 238 -30.58 -24.91 -21.25
C GLY A 238 -29.80 -25.58 -22.38
N ASN A 239 -30.00 -25.21 -23.65
CA ASN A 239 -29.20 -25.73 -24.76
C ASN A 239 -27.83 -25.02 -24.79
N PRO A 240 -26.75 -25.71 -25.17
CA PRO A 240 -25.43 -25.08 -25.28
C PRO A 240 -25.43 -24.00 -26.37
N LEU A 241 -24.80 -22.86 -26.09
CA LEU A 241 -24.62 -21.80 -27.10
C LEU A 241 -23.64 -22.23 -28.19
N THR A 242 -23.82 -21.70 -29.40
CA THR A 242 -22.87 -21.91 -30.50
C THR A 242 -21.56 -21.16 -30.26
N ASN A 243 -20.49 -21.56 -30.94
CA ASN A 243 -19.20 -20.87 -30.84
C ASN A 243 -19.34 -19.38 -31.20
N ASP A 244 -20.14 -19.03 -32.20
CA ASP A 244 -20.32 -17.64 -32.63
C ASP A 244 -21.04 -16.80 -31.57
N GLN A 245 -22.07 -17.36 -30.93
CA GLN A 245 -22.77 -16.72 -29.81
C GLN A 245 -21.85 -16.49 -28.61
N ILE A 246 -20.99 -17.48 -28.29
CA ILE A 246 -20.01 -17.35 -27.21
C ILE A 246 -18.96 -16.29 -27.57
N LYS A 247 -18.46 -16.28 -28.82
CA LYS A 247 -17.51 -15.28 -29.31
C LYS A 247 -18.08 -13.87 -29.22
N GLU A 248 -19.33 -13.65 -29.62
CA GLU A 248 -20.00 -12.35 -29.51
C GLU A 248 -20.01 -11.83 -28.06
N MET A 249 -20.37 -12.70 -27.11
CA MET A 249 -20.38 -12.35 -25.69
C MET A 249 -18.96 -12.08 -25.13
N ILE A 250 -17.93 -12.81 -25.58
CA ILE A 250 -16.54 -12.61 -25.15
C ILE A 250 -15.92 -11.36 -25.81
N SER A 251 -16.30 -11.01 -27.04
CA SER A 251 -15.79 -9.80 -27.72
C SER A 251 -16.04 -8.53 -26.91
N TYR A 252 -17.19 -8.44 -26.23
CA TYR A 252 -17.48 -7.32 -25.33
C TYR A 252 -16.46 -7.20 -24.17
N SER A 253 -15.91 -8.32 -23.69
CA SER A 253 -14.85 -8.31 -22.69
C SER A 253 -13.53 -7.79 -23.25
N PHE A 254 -13.18 -8.14 -24.48
CA PHE A 254 -11.98 -7.64 -25.17
C PHE A 254 -12.04 -6.12 -25.32
N GLU A 255 -13.15 -5.58 -25.81
CA GLU A 255 -13.36 -4.13 -25.93
C GLU A 255 -13.27 -3.46 -24.56
N SER A 256 -13.93 -4.02 -23.54
CA SER A 256 -13.89 -3.49 -22.18
C SER A 256 -12.47 -3.40 -21.63
N ILE A 257 -11.63 -4.41 -21.87
CA ILE A 257 -10.25 -4.46 -21.37
C ILE A 257 -9.35 -3.51 -22.17
N THR A 258 -9.47 -3.50 -23.50
CA THR A 258 -8.55 -2.76 -24.38
C THR A 258 -8.85 -1.26 -24.43
N THR A 259 -10.06 -0.86 -24.07
CA THR A 259 -10.53 0.53 -24.05
C THR A 259 -10.73 1.08 -22.64
N ASP A 260 -10.31 0.37 -21.60
CA ASP A 260 -10.54 0.74 -20.19
C ASP A 260 -12.03 1.00 -19.88
N GLY A 261 -12.91 0.23 -20.51
CA GLY A 261 -14.35 0.24 -20.29
C GLY A 261 -15.13 1.34 -21.02
N LEU A 262 -14.56 1.99 -22.06
CA LEU A 262 -15.29 2.99 -22.86
C LEU A 262 -16.58 2.42 -23.48
N ASN A 263 -16.61 1.14 -23.83
CA ASN A 263 -17.80 0.46 -24.34
C ASN A 263 -18.94 0.28 -23.30
N LYS A 264 -18.71 0.63 -22.03
CA LYS A 264 -19.73 0.69 -20.97
C LYS A 264 -20.36 2.07 -20.83
N LEU A 265 -19.88 3.07 -21.60
CA LEU A 265 -20.43 4.42 -21.65
C LEU A 265 -21.45 4.51 -22.78
N ASN A 266 -22.71 4.81 -22.46
CA ASN A 266 -23.72 5.08 -23.49
C ASN A 266 -23.62 6.55 -23.95
N VAL A 267 -23.50 6.77 -25.25
CA VAL A 267 -23.56 8.11 -25.86
C VAL A 267 -24.93 8.72 -25.59
N GLY A 268 -24.98 9.82 -24.84
CA GLY A 268 -26.22 10.54 -24.49
C GLY A 268 -26.77 10.31 -23.07
N GLU A 269 -26.21 9.38 -22.29
CA GLU A 269 -26.51 9.29 -20.86
C GLU A 269 -25.63 10.28 -20.08
N MET A 270 -26.24 11.39 -19.61
CA MET A 270 -25.63 12.28 -18.63
C MET A 270 -25.39 11.50 -17.32
N HIS A 271 -24.18 10.98 -17.13
CA HIS A 271 -23.73 10.39 -15.88
C HIS A 271 -23.46 11.51 -14.86
N GLN A 272 -24.51 12.13 -14.32
CA GLN A 272 -24.35 13.04 -13.17
C GLN A 272 -24.03 12.22 -11.93
N GLY A 273 -22.74 12.18 -11.60
CA GLY A 273 -22.19 11.45 -10.45
C GLY A 273 -21.86 10.00 -10.82
N GLY A 274 -20.58 9.63 -10.71
CA GLY A 274 -20.13 8.26 -10.97
C GLY A 274 -20.99 7.23 -10.24
N GLY A 275 -21.35 6.14 -10.94
CA GLY A 275 -22.27 5.12 -10.43
C GLY A 275 -21.89 4.56 -9.06
N LYS A 276 -22.88 4.02 -8.34
CA LYS A 276 -22.69 3.47 -6.98
C LYS A 276 -21.55 2.45 -6.94
N VAL A 277 -20.64 2.58 -5.97
CA VAL A 277 -19.52 1.64 -5.78
C VAL A 277 -20.05 0.23 -5.54
N THR A 278 -21.19 0.10 -4.85
CA THR A 278 -21.89 -1.17 -4.62
C THR A 278 -22.28 -1.93 -5.89
N ASN A 279 -22.38 -1.23 -7.03
CA ASN A 279 -22.75 -1.82 -8.31
C ASN A 279 -21.52 -2.23 -9.16
N ARG A 280 -20.29 -1.86 -8.77
CA ARG A 280 -19.09 -2.10 -9.59
C ARG A 280 -18.77 -3.59 -9.79
N MET A 281 -19.19 -4.43 -8.84
CA MET A 281 -18.84 -5.86 -8.79
C MET A 281 -20.06 -6.78 -8.90
N SER A 282 -21.23 -6.25 -9.30
CA SER A 282 -22.48 -7.02 -9.33
C SER A 282 -22.72 -7.80 -10.61
N GLN A 283 -21.84 -7.64 -11.61
CA GLN A 283 -21.88 -8.44 -12.82
C GLN A 283 -21.26 -9.81 -12.55
N SER A 284 -21.97 -10.86 -12.95
CA SER A 284 -21.44 -12.23 -12.90
C SER A 284 -20.23 -12.36 -13.82
N ARG A 285 -19.30 -13.25 -13.44
CA ARG A 285 -18.13 -13.58 -14.25
C ARG A 285 -18.56 -14.06 -15.64
N VAL A 286 -17.91 -13.55 -16.68
CA VAL A 286 -18.19 -13.92 -18.08
C VAL A 286 -17.32 -15.09 -18.53
N LEU A 287 -16.06 -15.13 -18.10
CA LEU A 287 -15.10 -16.18 -18.46
C LEU A 287 -15.06 -17.25 -17.36
N HIS A 288 -15.53 -18.45 -17.67
CA HIS A 288 -15.44 -19.61 -16.80
C HIS A 288 -14.42 -20.58 -17.38
N TRP A 289 -13.36 -20.90 -16.64
CA TRP A 289 -12.26 -21.74 -17.12
C TRP A 289 -12.58 -23.22 -16.89
N LYS A 290 -12.25 -24.07 -17.85
CA LYS A 290 -12.53 -25.52 -17.76
C LYS A 290 -11.71 -26.24 -16.70
N ASN A 291 -10.49 -25.79 -16.45
CA ASN A 291 -9.55 -26.37 -15.50
C ASN A 291 -8.38 -25.42 -15.22
N ALA A 292 -7.45 -25.83 -14.36
CA ALA A 292 -6.30 -25.01 -13.98
C ALA A 292 -5.35 -24.74 -15.14
N ASP A 293 -5.08 -25.73 -15.99
CA ASP A 293 -4.18 -25.58 -17.15
C ASP A 293 -4.69 -24.50 -18.12
N ALA A 294 -6.00 -24.47 -18.36
CA ALA A 294 -6.63 -23.47 -19.21
C ALA A 294 -6.50 -22.05 -18.65
N TRP A 295 -6.64 -21.90 -17.33
CA TRP A 295 -6.45 -20.62 -16.66
C TRP A 295 -4.97 -20.18 -16.68
N LEU A 296 -4.06 -21.10 -16.40
CA LEU A 296 -2.61 -20.85 -16.41
C LEU A 296 -2.13 -20.44 -17.80
N GLU A 297 -2.58 -21.11 -18.86
CA GLU A 297 -2.26 -20.77 -20.25
C GLU A 297 -2.69 -19.33 -20.58
N MET A 298 -3.92 -18.97 -20.22
CA MET A 298 -4.44 -17.62 -20.44
C MET A 298 -3.70 -16.57 -19.61
N GLN A 299 -3.32 -16.89 -18.36
CA GLN A 299 -2.55 -15.99 -17.52
C GLN A 299 -1.11 -15.79 -18.01
N GLU A 300 -0.46 -16.83 -18.51
CA GLU A 300 0.88 -16.71 -19.09
C GLU A 300 0.86 -15.79 -20.32
N LYS A 301 -0.13 -16.00 -21.21
CA LYS A 301 -0.26 -15.24 -22.44
C LYS A 301 -0.72 -13.81 -22.20
N TYR A 302 -1.77 -13.62 -21.40
CA TYR A 302 -2.52 -12.37 -21.29
C TYR A 302 -2.55 -11.74 -19.90
N GLY A 303 -2.03 -12.42 -18.88
CA GLY A 303 -2.04 -11.92 -17.50
C GLY A 303 -1.15 -10.69 -17.31
N ALA A 304 -1.65 -9.74 -16.52
CA ALA A 304 -0.92 -8.53 -16.16
C ALA A 304 0.06 -8.76 -14.99
N LEU A 305 -0.33 -9.58 -14.02
CA LEU A 305 0.37 -9.73 -12.75
C LEU A 305 0.86 -11.17 -12.49
N PRO A 306 2.01 -11.34 -11.81
CA PRO A 306 2.39 -12.60 -11.21
C PRO A 306 1.34 -13.10 -10.20
N PHE A 307 1.32 -14.40 -9.94
CA PHE A 307 0.31 -15.06 -9.10
C PHE A 307 0.11 -14.41 -7.73
N VAL A 308 1.18 -14.16 -6.98
CA VAL A 308 1.06 -13.57 -5.63
C VAL A 308 0.53 -12.14 -5.68
N ASP A 309 0.99 -11.35 -6.64
CA ASP A 309 0.59 -9.95 -6.79
C ASP A 309 -0.85 -9.83 -7.30
N LEU A 310 -1.32 -10.81 -8.07
CA LEU A 310 -2.72 -10.93 -8.51
C LEU A 310 -3.68 -11.10 -7.32
N ILE A 311 -3.34 -11.95 -6.35
CA ILE A 311 -4.12 -12.13 -5.12
C ILE A 311 -4.06 -10.86 -4.26
N ASP A 312 -2.87 -10.29 -4.06
CA ASP A 312 -2.70 -9.08 -3.23
C ASP A 312 -3.49 -7.89 -3.81
N SER A 313 -3.47 -7.74 -5.14
CA SER A 313 -4.26 -6.72 -5.85
C SER A 313 -5.77 -6.91 -5.66
N HIS A 314 -6.26 -8.15 -5.59
CA HIS A 314 -7.66 -8.42 -5.30
C HIS A 314 -8.04 -8.01 -3.87
N ILE A 315 -7.22 -8.41 -2.89
CA ILE A 315 -7.42 -8.04 -1.48
C ILE A 315 -7.44 -6.53 -1.33
N ASP A 316 -6.46 -5.82 -1.89
CA ASP A 316 -6.38 -4.36 -1.81
C ASP A 316 -7.58 -3.68 -2.49
N THR A 317 -8.00 -4.16 -3.65
CA THR A 317 -9.16 -3.62 -4.40
C THR A 317 -10.45 -3.79 -3.60
N MET A 318 -10.68 -4.99 -3.06
CA MET A 318 -11.85 -5.27 -2.24
C MET A 318 -11.82 -4.47 -0.93
N ALA A 319 -10.68 -4.42 -0.24
CA ALA A 319 -10.51 -3.65 0.98
C ALA A 319 -10.77 -2.14 0.76
N LYS A 320 -10.30 -1.56 -0.35
CA LYS A 320 -10.60 -0.15 -0.71
C LYS A 320 -12.08 0.06 -0.95
N ASN A 321 -12.73 -0.82 -1.72
CA ASN A 321 -14.16 -0.72 -2.01
C ASN A 321 -15.01 -0.86 -0.73
N ILE A 322 -14.66 -1.80 0.15
CA ILE A 322 -15.32 -1.98 1.45
C ILE A 322 -15.11 -0.72 2.31
N ALA A 323 -13.88 -0.21 2.43
CA ALA A 323 -13.59 1.00 3.20
C ALA A 323 -14.40 2.21 2.71
N LEU A 324 -14.49 2.41 1.38
CA LEU A 324 -15.28 3.48 0.79
C LEU A 324 -16.76 3.37 1.17
N VAL A 325 -17.35 2.19 1.05
CA VAL A 325 -18.77 1.97 1.33
C VAL A 325 -19.06 2.03 2.83
N GLU A 326 -18.18 1.46 3.67
CA GLU A 326 -18.30 1.50 5.12
C GLU A 326 -18.13 2.93 5.69
N LYS A 327 -17.32 3.78 5.04
CA LYS A 327 -17.08 5.17 5.45
C LYS A 327 -18.12 6.16 4.92
N PHE A 328 -18.48 6.06 3.64
CA PHE A 328 -19.27 7.08 2.94
C PHE A 328 -20.62 6.57 2.40
N GLY A 329 -20.96 5.30 2.60
CA GLY A 329 -22.20 4.69 2.09
C GLY A 329 -22.09 4.23 0.64
N SER A 330 -23.23 3.88 0.04
CA SER A 330 -23.33 3.23 -1.26
C SER A 330 -22.88 4.08 -2.45
N ASN A 331 -22.91 5.41 -2.31
CA ASN A 331 -22.33 6.36 -3.26
C ASN A 331 -21.28 7.26 -2.57
N PRO A 332 -20.05 6.75 -2.38
CA PRO A 332 -18.98 7.46 -1.72
C PRO A 332 -18.67 8.83 -2.33
N ASN A 333 -18.71 8.94 -3.67
CA ASN A 333 -18.40 10.18 -4.37
C ASN A 333 -19.41 11.29 -4.03
N ARG A 334 -20.71 10.94 -4.08
CA ARG A 334 -21.79 11.88 -3.74
C ARG A 334 -21.71 12.30 -2.28
N THR A 335 -21.50 11.36 -1.37
CA THR A 335 -21.37 11.67 0.06
C THR A 335 -20.16 12.57 0.33
N PHE A 336 -19.01 12.27 -0.27
CA PHE A 336 -17.81 13.11 -0.15
C PHE A 336 -18.06 14.54 -0.65
N GLU A 337 -18.71 14.70 -1.80
CA GLU A 337 -19.06 16.03 -2.34
C GLU A 337 -20.00 16.81 -1.42
N ILE A 338 -21.02 16.14 -0.86
CA ILE A 338 -21.93 16.73 0.13
C ILE A 338 -21.15 17.22 1.34
N LEU A 339 -20.27 16.37 1.90
CA LEU A 339 -19.45 16.74 3.06
C LEU A 339 -18.47 17.88 2.74
N ALA A 340 -17.89 17.92 1.53
CA ALA A 340 -17.04 19.02 1.10
C ALA A 340 -17.80 20.36 0.99
N GLN A 341 -19.02 20.33 0.44
CA GLN A 341 -19.88 21.51 0.37
C GLN A 341 -20.30 21.98 1.76
N GLU A 342 -20.67 21.06 2.65
CA GLU A 342 -21.05 21.37 4.03
C GLU A 342 -19.87 21.90 4.85
N ALA A 343 -18.67 21.33 4.68
CA ALA A 343 -17.46 21.86 5.30
C ALA A 343 -17.22 23.32 4.87
N LYS A 344 -17.35 23.61 3.57
CA LYS A 344 -17.24 24.98 3.05
C LYS A 344 -18.31 25.91 3.64
N ARG A 345 -19.54 25.43 3.76
CA ARG A 345 -20.66 26.21 4.33
C ARG A 345 -20.42 26.55 5.80
N ILE A 346 -19.97 25.57 6.60
CA ILE A 346 -19.63 25.75 8.02
C ILE A 346 -18.49 26.76 8.16
N ASP A 347 -17.41 26.58 7.41
CA ASP A 347 -16.24 27.46 7.48
C ASP A 347 -16.57 28.90 7.06
N ASN A 348 -17.35 29.08 5.99
CA ASN A 348 -17.82 30.39 5.56
C ASN A 348 -18.70 31.07 6.62
N ALA A 349 -19.61 30.32 7.25
CA ALA A 349 -20.46 30.84 8.32
C ALA A 349 -19.64 31.26 9.55
N ASN A 350 -18.50 30.60 9.79
CA ASN A 350 -17.55 30.94 10.85
C ASN A 350 -16.49 31.98 10.42
N GLY A 351 -16.59 32.56 9.22
CA GLY A 351 -15.65 33.58 8.72
C GLY A 351 -14.24 33.06 8.40
N ILE A 352 -14.06 31.74 8.27
CA ILE A 352 -12.76 31.12 8.03
C ILE A 352 -12.36 31.32 6.57
N LYS A 353 -11.29 32.08 6.33
CA LYS A 353 -10.70 32.27 5.00
C LYS A 353 -9.56 31.28 4.76
N THR A 354 -9.59 30.58 3.64
CA THR A 354 -8.56 29.61 3.26
C THR A 354 -7.68 30.14 2.13
N ASN A 355 -6.40 29.80 2.16
CA ASN A 355 -5.46 30.01 1.05
C ASN A 355 -4.97 28.65 0.53
N ALA A 356 -4.04 28.65 -0.44
CA ALA A 356 -3.49 27.42 -1.00
C ALA A 356 -2.89 26.46 0.07
N LEU A 357 -2.33 26.98 1.16
CA LEU A 357 -1.72 26.16 2.22
C LEU A 357 -2.76 25.66 3.24
N THR A 358 -3.83 26.41 3.49
CA THR A 358 -4.83 26.09 4.51
C THR A 358 -6.10 25.42 3.98
N ASP A 359 -6.31 25.39 2.66
CA ASP A 359 -7.47 24.76 2.02
C ASP A 359 -7.49 23.23 2.21
N GLY A 360 -8.18 22.80 3.26
CA GLY A 360 -8.39 21.39 3.59
C GLY A 360 -9.29 20.66 2.60
N ILE A 361 -10.28 21.33 2.00
CA ILE A 361 -11.18 20.70 1.03
C ILE A 361 -10.39 20.29 -0.21
N ARG A 362 -9.55 21.16 -0.76
CA ARG A 362 -8.72 20.82 -1.92
C ARG A 362 -7.79 19.64 -1.67
N ARG A 363 -7.17 19.57 -0.48
CA ARG A 363 -6.33 18.43 -0.08
C ARG A 363 -7.15 17.16 0.07
N ALA A 364 -8.28 17.23 0.78
CA ALA A 364 -9.20 16.11 0.95
C ALA A 364 -9.64 15.57 -0.39
N THR A 365 -10.03 16.43 -1.33
CA THR A 365 -10.45 16.06 -2.69
C THR A 365 -9.31 15.38 -3.43
N THR A 366 -8.09 15.94 -3.41
CA THR A 366 -6.92 15.33 -4.06
C THR A 366 -6.64 13.93 -3.51
N MET A 367 -6.66 13.76 -2.19
CA MET A 367 -6.44 12.46 -1.54
C MET A 367 -7.56 11.47 -1.86
N TYR A 368 -8.81 11.93 -1.80
CA TYR A 368 -9.99 11.11 -2.09
C TYR A 368 -9.96 10.62 -3.54
N ASP A 369 -9.61 11.49 -4.47
CA ASP A 369 -9.51 11.18 -5.89
C ASP A 369 -8.43 10.14 -6.19
N VAL A 370 -7.25 10.29 -5.57
CA VAL A 370 -6.18 9.28 -5.68
C VAL A 370 -6.60 7.95 -5.04
N PHE A 371 -7.29 7.98 -3.91
CA PHE A 371 -7.72 6.76 -3.22
C PHE A 371 -8.84 6.02 -3.97
N ALA A 372 -9.86 6.75 -4.42
CA ALA A 372 -11.03 6.22 -5.12
C ALA A 372 -10.78 6.00 -6.62
N ASN A 373 -9.57 6.34 -7.10
CA ASN A 373 -9.19 6.37 -8.52
C ASN A 373 -10.17 7.21 -9.37
N ARG A 374 -10.54 8.40 -8.88
CA ARG A 374 -11.47 9.33 -9.52
C ARG A 374 -10.69 10.48 -10.18
N GLU A 375 -11.05 10.85 -11.40
CA GLU A 375 -10.45 12.00 -12.11
C GLU A 375 -8.91 11.97 -12.13
N MET A 376 -8.34 10.77 -12.20
CA MET A 376 -6.90 10.61 -12.32
C MET A 376 -6.47 11.06 -13.72
N GLY A 377 -5.37 11.82 -13.80
CA GLY A 377 -4.80 12.20 -15.08
C GLY A 377 -4.40 10.95 -15.89
N HIS A 378 -4.51 11.04 -17.21
CA HIS A 378 -3.96 10.04 -18.12
C HIS A 378 -2.57 10.50 -18.58
N GLY A 379 -1.67 9.56 -18.84
CA GLY A 379 -0.31 9.84 -19.30
C GLY A 379 0.18 8.79 -20.28
N SER A 380 1.37 9.01 -20.84
CA SER A 380 2.00 8.04 -21.72
C SER A 380 2.47 6.82 -20.91
N GLU A 381 1.97 5.64 -21.29
CA GLU A 381 2.36 4.40 -20.63
C GLU A 381 3.85 4.09 -20.80
N ALA A 382 4.41 4.40 -21.97
CA ALA A 382 5.84 4.20 -22.21
C ALA A 382 6.72 5.02 -21.24
N PHE A 383 6.34 6.27 -20.95
CA PHE A 383 7.04 7.08 -19.95
C PHE A 383 6.82 6.59 -18.53
N ASN A 384 5.62 6.11 -18.21
CA ASN A 384 5.30 5.53 -16.90
C ASN A 384 6.17 4.28 -16.64
N SER A 385 6.12 3.32 -17.57
CA SER A 385 6.93 2.10 -17.55
C SER A 385 8.42 2.37 -17.46
N PHE A 386 8.94 3.32 -18.23
CA PHE A 386 10.36 3.72 -18.15
C PHE A 386 10.70 4.33 -16.78
N GLY A 387 9.88 5.24 -16.26
CA GLY A 387 10.10 5.87 -14.95
C GLY A 387 10.04 4.89 -13.79
N ILE A 388 9.22 3.85 -13.88
CA ILE A 388 9.19 2.76 -12.90
C ILE A 388 10.47 1.93 -13.00
N ALA A 389 10.83 1.47 -14.20
CA ALA A 389 12.04 0.68 -14.42
C ALA A 389 13.31 1.43 -13.94
N TYR A 390 13.45 2.70 -14.32
CA TYR A 390 14.58 3.54 -13.92
C TYR A 390 14.68 3.70 -12.39
N ARG A 391 13.56 3.99 -11.71
CA ARG A 391 13.56 4.13 -10.25
C ARG A 391 13.81 2.80 -9.55
N ALA A 392 13.21 1.70 -10.00
CA ALA A 392 13.48 0.37 -9.47
C ALA A 392 14.95 -0.02 -9.64
N TRP A 393 15.55 0.31 -10.79
CA TRP A 393 16.98 0.13 -11.03
C TRP A 393 17.81 0.93 -10.03
N ASN A 394 17.52 2.23 -9.86
CA ASN A 394 18.19 3.07 -8.86
C ASN A 394 18.08 2.50 -7.43
N VAL A 395 16.93 1.94 -7.04
CA VAL A 395 16.78 1.27 -5.74
C VAL A 395 17.77 0.12 -5.61
N SER A 396 17.84 -0.75 -6.62
CA SER A 396 18.73 -1.91 -6.62
C SER A 396 20.23 -1.56 -6.61
N THR A 397 20.60 -0.36 -7.07
CA THR A 397 22.00 0.07 -7.17
C THR A 397 22.42 1.06 -6.09
N MET A 398 21.48 1.76 -5.44
CA MET A 398 21.76 2.84 -4.48
C MET A 398 21.37 2.51 -3.03
N LEU A 399 20.47 1.54 -2.79
CA LEU A 399 19.97 1.24 -1.44
C LEU A 399 20.54 -0.02 -0.77
N GLY A 400 21.60 -0.64 -1.31
CA GLY A 400 22.23 -1.82 -0.69
C GLY A 400 22.77 -1.60 0.73
N SER A 401 23.07 -0.34 1.10
CA SER A 401 23.48 0.05 2.46
C SER A 401 22.40 0.82 3.25
N ALA A 402 21.16 0.84 2.77
CA ALA A 402 20.07 1.62 3.38
C ALA A 402 19.71 1.15 4.80
N LEU A 403 19.98 -0.12 5.14
CA LEU A 403 19.82 -0.65 6.50
C LEU A 403 20.56 0.23 7.53
N LEU A 404 21.81 0.59 7.26
CA LEU A 404 22.62 1.38 8.19
C LEU A 404 22.01 2.76 8.43
N ALA A 405 21.47 3.39 7.38
CA ALA A 405 20.76 4.66 7.51
C ALA A 405 19.46 4.50 8.31
N SER A 406 18.72 3.40 8.12
CA SER A 406 17.45 3.15 8.83
C SER A 406 17.57 2.93 10.33
N LEU A 407 18.79 2.81 10.89
CA LEU A 407 18.99 2.79 12.34
C LEU A 407 18.53 4.10 13.01
N SER A 408 18.53 5.22 12.26
CA SER A 408 17.98 6.50 12.75
C SER A 408 16.50 6.43 13.11
N ASP A 409 15.76 5.48 12.54
CA ASP A 409 14.33 5.32 12.77
C ASP A 409 14.01 4.79 14.19
N ILE A 410 15.01 4.29 14.92
CA ILE A 410 14.82 3.93 16.33
C ILE A 410 14.51 5.19 17.17
N ALA A 411 15.04 6.35 16.80
CA ALA A 411 14.81 7.59 17.54
C ALA A 411 13.33 8.04 17.59
N PRO A 412 12.58 8.13 16.47
CA PRO A 412 11.15 8.40 16.53
C PRO A 412 10.38 7.33 17.30
N MET A 413 10.75 6.04 17.19
CA MET A 413 10.13 4.98 18.00
C MET A 413 10.33 5.21 19.51
N ILE A 414 11.54 5.58 19.94
CA ILE A 414 11.83 5.92 21.35
C ILE A 414 11.04 7.16 21.79
N LYS A 415 10.97 8.20 20.96
CA LYS A 415 10.19 9.42 21.26
C LYS A 415 8.72 9.08 21.47
N LEU A 416 8.12 8.30 20.57
CA LEU A 416 6.74 7.87 20.68
C LEU A 416 6.53 6.95 21.88
N ALA A 417 7.45 6.03 22.16
CA ALA A 417 7.37 5.15 23.33
C ALA A 417 7.26 5.98 24.60
N ARG A 418 8.14 6.98 24.79
CA ARG A 418 8.10 7.88 25.94
C ARG A 418 6.80 8.67 26.02
N MET A 419 6.29 9.18 24.89
CA MET A 419 5.01 9.90 24.87
C MET A 419 3.80 9.03 25.24
N HIS A 420 3.83 7.75 24.85
CA HIS A 420 2.79 6.78 25.19
C HIS A 420 2.99 6.15 26.58
N ASN A 421 4.02 6.58 27.32
CA ASN A 421 4.45 5.99 28.60
C ASN A 421 4.76 4.48 28.48
N LEU A 422 5.47 4.11 27.42
CA LEU A 422 5.88 2.75 27.10
C LEU A 422 7.37 2.52 27.43
N SER A 423 7.71 1.28 27.78
CA SER A 423 9.10 0.90 28.08
C SER A 423 9.95 0.80 26.81
N VAL A 424 11.01 1.61 26.75
CA VAL A 424 12.03 1.54 25.69
C VAL A 424 12.77 0.19 25.74
N ALA A 425 13.01 -0.37 26.92
CA ALA A 425 13.66 -1.68 27.04
C ALA A 425 12.80 -2.78 26.39
N LYS A 426 11.47 -2.77 26.59
CA LYS A 426 10.55 -3.69 25.92
C LYS A 426 10.51 -3.47 24.40
N LEU A 427 10.58 -2.21 23.94
CA LEU A 427 10.68 -1.90 22.51
C LEU A 427 11.90 -2.58 21.86
N ILE A 428 13.07 -2.40 22.47
CA ILE A 428 14.32 -2.99 21.97
C ILE A 428 14.29 -4.53 22.10
N GLY A 429 13.75 -5.06 23.20
CA GLY A 429 13.57 -6.51 23.38
C GLY A 429 12.70 -7.13 22.28
N ASN A 430 11.56 -6.51 21.97
CA ASN A 430 10.70 -6.96 20.87
C ASN A 430 11.41 -6.87 19.51
N LEU A 431 12.19 -5.81 19.27
CA LEU A 431 12.96 -5.64 18.03
C LEU A 431 14.00 -6.75 17.85
N ILE A 432 14.75 -7.07 18.92
CA ILE A 432 15.74 -8.16 18.91
C ILE A 432 15.05 -9.51 18.65
N GLY A 433 13.92 -9.77 19.33
CA GLY A 433 13.14 -10.99 19.11
C GLY A 433 12.67 -11.16 17.66
N GLU A 434 12.14 -10.09 17.07
CA GLU A 434 11.68 -10.06 15.67
C GLU A 434 12.79 -10.18 14.61
N MET A 435 14.01 -9.81 14.98
CA MET A 435 15.20 -9.93 14.14
C MET A 435 15.83 -11.32 14.22
N ASN A 436 15.43 -12.18 15.17
CA ASN A 436 16.00 -13.51 15.33
C ASN A 436 15.71 -14.40 14.10
N PRO A 437 16.71 -14.75 13.27
CA PRO A 437 16.49 -15.55 12.08
C PRO A 437 16.07 -16.99 12.43
N PHE A 438 16.44 -17.48 13.61
CA PHE A 438 16.20 -18.85 14.06
C PHE A 438 14.80 -19.08 14.63
N ASN A 439 13.99 -18.03 14.81
CA ASN A 439 12.61 -18.17 15.28
C ASN A 439 11.58 -17.77 14.18
N PRO A 440 11.23 -18.67 13.24
CA PRO A 440 10.18 -18.39 12.27
C PRO A 440 8.79 -18.26 12.90
N LYS A 441 8.55 -18.88 14.07
CA LYS A 441 7.25 -18.85 14.74
C LYS A 441 6.88 -17.47 15.26
N ASP A 442 7.84 -16.68 15.74
CA ASP A 442 7.56 -15.31 16.17
C ASP A 442 7.09 -14.43 15.02
N ARG A 443 7.68 -14.64 13.83
CA ARG A 443 7.31 -13.93 12.61
C ARG A 443 5.93 -14.34 12.11
N GLU A 444 5.66 -15.64 12.11
CA GLU A 444 4.34 -16.20 11.80
C GLU A 444 3.28 -15.63 12.74
N LEU A 445 3.58 -15.58 14.03
CA LEU A 445 2.69 -15.06 15.04
C LEU A 445 2.40 -13.57 14.81
N SER A 446 3.41 -12.73 14.59
CA SER A 446 3.22 -11.31 14.26
C SER A 446 2.40 -11.11 12.99
N PHE A 447 2.64 -11.92 11.96
CA PHE A 447 1.87 -11.88 10.73
C PHE A 447 0.40 -12.27 10.97
N SER A 448 0.15 -13.33 11.73
CA SER A 448 -1.21 -13.80 12.08
C SER A 448 -2.02 -12.77 12.86
N MET A 449 -1.34 -11.81 13.49
CA MET A 449 -1.92 -10.67 14.19
C MET A 449 -2.23 -9.48 13.26
N GLY A 450 -1.92 -9.57 11.97
CA GLY A 450 -2.08 -8.48 11.00
C GLY A 450 -1.00 -7.39 11.12
N ILE A 451 0.14 -7.69 11.75
CA ILE A 451 1.23 -6.73 11.99
C ILE A 451 2.32 -6.89 10.93
N ALA A 452 2.80 -5.76 10.38
CA ALA A 452 3.89 -5.72 9.39
C ALA A 452 3.67 -6.62 8.16
N VAL A 453 2.41 -6.95 7.85
CA VAL A 453 2.04 -7.84 6.75
C VAL A 453 2.54 -7.30 5.41
N ASP A 454 2.44 -5.99 5.21
CA ASP A 454 2.91 -5.32 3.99
C ASP A 454 4.40 -5.55 3.69
N GLU A 455 5.26 -5.77 4.69
CA GLU A 455 6.70 -6.03 4.44
C GLU A 455 6.98 -7.44 3.92
N ILE A 456 6.03 -8.35 4.13
CA ILE A 456 6.08 -9.72 3.62
C ILE A 456 5.41 -9.79 2.24
N THR A 457 4.33 -9.04 2.04
CA THR A 457 3.59 -9.06 0.77
C THR A 457 4.21 -8.15 -0.29
N SER A 458 4.76 -7.00 0.11
CA SER A 458 5.37 -6.04 -0.81
C SER A 458 6.63 -6.59 -1.48
N SER A 459 6.69 -6.42 -2.81
CA SER A 459 7.86 -6.74 -3.62
C SER A 459 8.91 -5.62 -3.61
N LEU A 460 8.51 -4.38 -3.30
CA LEU A 460 9.36 -3.19 -3.36
C LEU A 460 9.40 -2.59 -1.95
N GLY A 461 10.54 -2.67 -1.26
CA GLY A 461 10.69 -2.14 0.10
C GLY A 461 10.27 -0.67 0.23
N ARG A 462 10.05 -0.17 1.44
CA ARG A 462 9.40 1.13 1.74
C ARG A 462 9.92 2.39 1.01
N PHE A 463 11.15 2.40 0.51
CA PHE A 463 11.74 3.51 -0.26
C PHE A 463 11.39 3.48 -1.77
N ALA A 464 10.63 2.48 -2.21
CA ALA A 464 10.29 2.23 -3.62
C ALA A 464 8.77 2.19 -3.87
N THR A 465 7.94 2.27 -2.83
CA THR A 465 6.46 2.12 -2.89
C THR A 465 5.71 3.32 -3.48
N GLU A 466 6.43 4.33 -3.98
CA GLU A 466 5.88 5.63 -4.41
C GLU A 466 4.87 5.56 -5.58
N ASP A 467 4.72 4.40 -6.25
CA ASP A 467 3.84 4.26 -7.44
C ASP A 467 2.78 3.15 -7.42
N LEU A 468 2.59 2.45 -6.29
CA LEU A 468 1.75 1.25 -6.22
C LEU A 468 0.23 1.49 -6.30
N THR A 469 -0.25 2.73 -6.49
CA THR A 469 -1.69 3.03 -6.50
C THR A 469 -2.32 3.02 -7.90
N ASN A 470 -1.51 3.19 -8.95
CA ASN A 470 -2.03 3.42 -10.32
C ASN A 470 -1.45 2.47 -11.37
N VAL A 471 -0.66 1.47 -11.00
CA VAL A 471 0.13 0.73 -12.00
C VAL A 471 0.00 -0.77 -11.78
N TYR A 472 -1.14 -1.30 -12.21
CA TYR A 472 -1.22 -2.70 -12.62
C TYR A 472 -1.51 -2.84 -14.11
N ASP A 473 -1.73 -1.73 -14.81
CA ASP A 473 -1.69 -1.69 -16.26
C ASP A 473 -0.23 -1.58 -16.73
N ARG A 474 0.18 -2.60 -17.49
CA ARG A 474 1.20 -2.51 -18.54
C ARG A 474 2.66 -2.27 -18.12
N ALA A 475 3.26 -3.23 -17.41
CA ALA A 475 4.70 -3.25 -17.15
C ALA A 475 5.52 -3.97 -18.24
N SER A 476 6.45 -3.25 -18.88
CA SER A 476 7.41 -3.81 -19.86
C SER A 476 8.38 -4.84 -19.26
N GLN A 477 9.04 -5.66 -20.11
CA GLN A 477 10.02 -6.67 -19.68
C GLN A 477 11.18 -6.05 -18.87
N LEU A 478 11.61 -4.83 -19.21
CA LEU A 478 12.64 -4.08 -18.48
C LEU A 478 12.19 -3.70 -17.06
N ALA A 479 10.92 -3.32 -16.88
CA ALA A 479 10.36 -3.03 -15.57
C ALA A 479 10.31 -4.29 -14.69
N ARG A 480 10.00 -5.46 -15.26
CA ARG A 480 10.01 -6.75 -14.54
C ARG A 480 11.40 -7.12 -14.02
N ILE A 481 12.44 -6.99 -14.86
CA ILE A 481 13.83 -7.26 -14.46
C ILE A 481 14.26 -6.29 -13.35
N SER A 482 13.97 -5.00 -13.52
CA SER A 482 14.34 -3.95 -12.55
C SER A 482 13.63 -4.14 -11.20
N ASN A 483 12.34 -4.49 -11.22
CA ASN A 483 11.58 -4.78 -10.01
C ASN A 483 12.09 -6.03 -9.29
N THR A 484 12.43 -7.08 -10.05
CA THR A 484 12.99 -8.32 -9.47
C THR A 484 14.34 -8.04 -8.82
N ALA A 485 15.26 -7.37 -9.53
CA ALA A 485 16.56 -6.98 -8.98
C ALA A 485 16.42 -6.11 -7.73
N SER A 486 15.56 -5.10 -7.77
CA SER A 486 15.23 -4.25 -6.62
C SER A 486 14.73 -5.07 -5.42
N SER A 487 13.73 -5.94 -5.63
CA SER A 487 13.17 -6.79 -4.58
C SER A 487 14.22 -7.69 -3.93
N THR A 488 15.09 -8.31 -4.73
CA THR A 488 16.15 -9.18 -4.27
C THR A 488 17.19 -8.40 -3.47
N ILE A 489 17.64 -7.25 -3.96
CA ILE A 489 18.63 -6.42 -3.25
C ILE A 489 18.05 -5.86 -1.94
N MET A 490 16.77 -5.48 -1.88
CA MET A 490 16.14 -5.00 -0.64
C MET A 490 16.02 -6.08 0.44
N ARG A 491 15.79 -7.33 0.03
CA ARG A 491 15.79 -8.47 0.95
C ARG A 491 17.21 -8.87 1.36
N ALA A 492 18.15 -8.89 0.40
CA ALA A 492 19.56 -9.20 0.65
C ALA A 492 20.21 -8.15 1.57
N SER A 493 19.85 -6.88 1.44
CA SER A 493 20.34 -5.82 2.35
C SER A 493 19.80 -5.92 3.78
N LEU A 494 18.88 -6.86 4.04
CA LEU A 494 18.13 -7.06 5.29
C LEU A 494 17.19 -5.90 5.65
N LEU A 495 16.98 -4.94 4.74
CA LEU A 495 16.14 -3.78 5.01
C LEU A 495 14.67 -4.14 5.22
N ASN A 496 14.12 -5.07 4.44
CA ASN A 496 12.75 -5.55 4.65
C ASN A 496 12.60 -6.26 6.00
N ALA A 497 13.59 -7.06 6.40
CA ALA A 497 13.59 -7.74 7.69
C ALA A 497 13.62 -6.72 8.85
N TRP A 498 14.48 -5.71 8.75
CA TRP A 498 14.57 -4.61 9.70
C TRP A 498 13.28 -3.78 9.79
N THR A 499 12.70 -3.40 8.65
CA THR A 499 11.44 -2.64 8.59
C THR A 499 10.29 -3.45 9.18
N ARG A 500 10.20 -4.75 8.87
CA ARG A 500 9.20 -5.64 9.47
C ARG A 500 9.40 -5.73 10.98
N ALA A 501 10.63 -5.91 11.44
CA ALA A 501 10.94 -6.08 12.85
C ALA A 501 10.65 -4.82 13.66
N THR A 502 11.00 -3.64 13.15
CA THR A 502 10.68 -2.34 13.79
C THR A 502 9.18 -2.07 13.85
N LYS A 503 8.44 -2.32 12.76
CA LYS A 503 6.96 -2.26 12.74
C LYS A 503 6.34 -3.22 13.76
N SER A 504 6.82 -4.46 13.78
CA SER A 504 6.33 -5.49 14.69
C SER A 504 6.62 -5.17 16.14
N ALA A 505 7.84 -4.71 16.45
CA ALA A 505 8.25 -4.34 17.80
C ALA A 505 7.41 -3.19 18.37
N TRP A 506 7.18 -2.14 17.55
CA TRP A 506 6.35 -1.01 17.93
C TRP A 506 4.88 -1.43 18.15
N SER A 507 4.29 -2.14 17.18
CA SER A 507 2.90 -2.59 17.30
C SER A 507 2.69 -3.53 18.48
N LYS A 508 3.59 -4.50 18.71
CA LYS A 508 3.55 -5.36 19.90
C LYS A 508 3.59 -4.56 21.19
N LEU A 509 4.46 -3.56 21.28
CA LEU A 509 4.57 -2.71 22.48
C LEU A 509 3.27 -1.94 22.74
N LEU A 510 2.69 -1.34 21.71
CA LEU A 510 1.44 -0.59 21.84
C LEU A 510 0.25 -1.51 22.14
N MET A 511 0.16 -2.66 21.46
CA MET A 511 -0.88 -3.66 21.70
C MET A 511 -0.76 -4.29 23.10
N ASN A 512 0.45 -4.40 23.65
CA ASN A 512 0.66 -4.85 25.02
C ASN A 512 0.11 -3.86 26.04
N LYS A 513 0.27 -2.54 25.82
CA LYS A 513 -0.37 -1.52 26.65
C LYS A 513 -1.90 -1.68 26.65
N TYR A 514 -2.49 -1.81 25.48
CA TYR A 514 -3.95 -1.92 25.34
C TYR A 514 -4.53 -3.29 25.69
N ALA A 515 -3.69 -4.31 25.89
CA ALA A 515 -4.10 -5.61 26.43
C ALA A 515 -4.40 -5.53 27.94
N ASN A 516 -3.69 -4.68 28.67
CA ASN A 516 -3.75 -4.61 30.12
C ASN A 516 -4.65 -3.46 30.60
N LEU A 517 -4.47 -2.25 30.06
CA LEU A 517 -5.13 -1.06 30.61
C LEU A 517 -6.67 -1.12 30.66
N PRO A 518 -7.39 -1.57 29.61
CA PRO A 518 -8.86 -1.65 29.66
C PRO A 518 -9.40 -2.69 30.65
N LYS A 519 -8.58 -3.69 31.01
CA LYS A 519 -8.91 -4.69 32.04
C LYS A 519 -8.69 -4.15 33.44
N GLU A 520 -7.69 -3.30 33.64
CA GLU A 520 -7.32 -2.73 34.93
C GLU A 520 -8.18 -1.53 35.33
N LYS A 521 -8.55 -0.67 34.35
CA LYS A 521 -9.29 0.56 34.60
C LYS A 521 -10.49 0.71 33.67
N LYS A 522 -11.68 0.87 34.25
CA LYS A 522 -12.87 1.32 33.52
C LYS A 522 -12.73 2.77 33.09
N TRP A 523 -13.46 3.20 32.07
CA TRP A 523 -13.33 4.53 31.48
C TRP A 523 -13.46 5.66 32.52
N GLY A 524 -14.46 5.59 33.41
CA GLY A 524 -14.66 6.56 34.50
C GLY A 524 -13.57 6.57 35.58
N GLN A 525 -12.67 5.57 35.61
CA GLN A 525 -11.52 5.51 36.52
C GLN A 525 -10.24 6.10 35.90
N LEU A 526 -10.26 6.42 34.61
CA LEU A 526 -9.18 7.14 33.94
C LEU A 526 -9.23 8.62 34.33
N ASP A 527 -8.08 9.23 34.54
CA ASP A 527 -8.02 10.67 34.78
C ASP A 527 -8.40 11.47 33.52
N ALA A 528 -8.66 12.77 33.69
CA ALA A 528 -9.10 13.62 32.59
C ALA A 528 -8.07 13.73 31.45
N LYS A 529 -6.76 13.64 31.74
CA LYS A 529 -5.70 13.69 30.74
C LYS A 529 -5.64 12.39 29.94
N ASP A 530 -5.77 11.25 30.60
CA ASP A 530 -5.84 9.93 29.95
C ASP A 530 -7.08 9.82 29.07
N GLN A 531 -8.26 10.24 29.56
CA GLN A 531 -9.48 10.26 28.74
C GLN A 531 -9.34 11.19 27.54
N SER A 532 -8.77 12.38 27.73
CA SER A 532 -8.53 13.33 26.64
C SER A 532 -7.55 12.75 25.61
N PHE A 533 -6.49 12.09 26.07
CA PHE A 533 -5.52 11.42 25.20
C PHE A 533 -6.17 10.29 24.40
N LEU A 534 -6.95 9.42 25.03
CA LEU A 534 -7.66 8.32 24.36
C LEU A 534 -8.63 8.86 23.30
N LYS A 535 -9.40 9.90 23.62
CA LYS A 535 -10.27 10.58 22.65
C LYS A 535 -9.46 11.17 21.48
N ALA A 536 -8.33 11.80 21.76
CA ALA A 536 -7.45 12.39 20.75
C ALA A 536 -6.83 11.33 19.82
N VAL A 537 -6.67 10.09 20.28
CA VAL A 537 -6.23 8.98 19.43
C VAL A 537 -7.38 8.19 18.80
N GLY A 538 -8.63 8.63 19.00
CA GLY A 538 -9.84 8.06 18.37
C GLY A 538 -10.47 6.90 19.13
N LEU A 539 -10.08 6.68 20.39
CA LEU A 539 -10.68 5.70 21.28
C LEU A 539 -11.73 6.37 22.17
N ASP A 540 -12.95 5.86 22.12
CA ASP A 540 -14.06 6.30 22.97
C ASP A 540 -14.40 5.26 24.05
N GLU A 541 -15.28 5.65 24.96
CA GLU A 541 -15.73 4.83 26.08
C GLU A 541 -16.29 3.47 25.63
N ARG A 542 -17.11 3.47 24.57
CA ARG A 542 -17.69 2.24 24.02
C ARG A 542 -16.59 1.30 23.49
N THR A 543 -15.61 1.83 22.77
CA THR A 543 -14.48 1.03 22.28
C THR A 543 -13.63 0.51 23.45
N TRP A 544 -13.41 1.33 24.47
CA TRP A 544 -12.69 0.96 25.68
C TRP A 544 -13.38 -0.18 26.45
N GLU A 545 -14.71 -0.13 26.56
CA GLU A 545 -15.51 -1.19 27.18
C GLU A 545 -15.40 -2.50 26.42
N VAL A 546 -15.53 -2.48 25.08
CA VAL A 546 -15.35 -3.66 24.23
C VAL A 546 -13.95 -4.25 24.40
N MET A 547 -12.91 -3.40 24.41
CA MET A 547 -11.53 -3.84 24.65
C MET A 547 -11.35 -4.45 26.05
N GLY A 548 -12.09 -3.98 27.05
CA GLY A 548 -12.07 -4.57 28.40
C GLY A 548 -12.68 -5.98 28.48
N LEU A 549 -13.52 -6.36 27.52
CA LEU A 549 -14.13 -7.69 27.41
C LEU A 549 -13.28 -8.68 26.58
N ALA A 550 -12.37 -8.17 25.75
CA ALA A 550 -11.54 -9.01 24.89
C ALA A 550 -10.51 -9.82 25.69
N GLU A 551 -10.30 -11.07 25.27
CA GLU A 551 -9.20 -11.89 25.77
C GLU A 551 -7.94 -11.71 24.91
N PRO A 552 -6.84 -11.13 25.47
CA PRO A 552 -5.64 -10.88 24.70
C PRO A 552 -4.95 -12.18 24.27
N MET A 553 -4.42 -12.18 23.04
CA MET A 553 -3.53 -13.26 22.59
C MET A 553 -2.14 -13.07 23.19
N LYS A 554 -1.42 -14.15 23.45
CA LYS A 554 -0.03 -14.08 23.92
C LYS A 554 0.95 -14.15 22.75
N ASP A 555 2.01 -13.36 22.80
CA ASP A 555 3.14 -13.52 21.87
C ASP A 555 4.01 -14.74 22.26
N GLY A 556 5.05 -15.03 21.46
CA GLY A 556 5.98 -16.13 21.71
C GLY A 556 6.78 -15.98 23.01
N SER A 557 6.84 -14.78 23.57
CA SER A 557 7.43 -14.47 24.88
C SER A 557 6.40 -14.44 26.02
N GLY A 558 5.13 -14.76 25.74
CA GLY A 558 4.05 -14.78 26.72
C GLY A 558 3.42 -13.42 27.02
N ASN A 559 3.83 -12.33 26.35
CA ASN A 559 3.25 -11.01 26.57
C ASN A 559 1.82 -10.95 26.01
N PRO A 560 0.84 -10.43 26.76
CA PRO A 560 -0.53 -10.27 26.25
C PRO A 560 -0.58 -9.13 25.22
N LEU A 561 -1.27 -9.35 24.11
CA LEU A 561 -1.43 -8.42 22.99
C LEU A 561 -2.92 -8.31 22.62
N MET A 562 -3.42 -7.08 22.61
CA MET A 562 -4.78 -6.80 22.13
C MET A 562 -4.77 -6.81 20.60
N THR A 563 -5.26 -7.88 20.01
CA THR A 563 -5.28 -8.11 18.55
C THR A 563 -6.69 -7.94 17.98
N THR A 564 -6.81 -7.84 16.65
CA THR A 564 -8.14 -7.85 16.01
C THR A 564 -8.94 -9.10 16.38
N GLN A 565 -8.28 -10.27 16.41
CA GLN A 565 -8.89 -11.53 16.82
C GLN A 565 -9.37 -11.51 18.28
N SER A 566 -8.64 -10.83 19.18
CA SER A 566 -9.03 -10.70 20.59
C SER A 566 -10.41 -10.07 20.72
N ILE A 567 -10.72 -9.07 19.89
CA ILE A 567 -12.01 -8.37 19.85
C ILE A 567 -13.07 -9.19 19.10
N LEU A 568 -12.71 -9.78 17.95
CA LEU A 568 -13.66 -10.55 17.13
C LEU A 568 -14.17 -11.81 17.86
N ASN A 569 -13.37 -12.39 18.75
CA ASN A 569 -13.69 -13.57 19.55
C ASN A 569 -14.56 -13.30 20.79
N ILE A 570 -14.87 -12.04 21.11
CA ILE A 570 -15.74 -11.74 22.26
C ILE A 570 -17.10 -12.45 22.03
N PRO A 571 -17.64 -13.20 23.00
CA PRO A 571 -18.96 -13.81 22.88
C PRO A 571 -20.06 -12.74 22.64
N ASP A 572 -20.96 -13.00 21.69
CA ASP A 572 -21.95 -12.01 21.24
C ASP A 572 -22.91 -11.57 22.36
N ASP A 573 -23.20 -12.46 23.32
CA ASP A 573 -24.03 -12.17 24.50
C ASP A 573 -23.45 -11.06 25.38
N GLN A 574 -22.12 -10.92 25.41
CA GLN A 574 -21.45 -9.87 26.19
C GLN A 574 -21.51 -8.49 25.53
N LEU A 575 -21.99 -8.38 24.28
CA LEU A 575 -22.00 -7.12 23.53
C LEU A 575 -23.41 -6.60 23.23
N LYS A 576 -24.46 -7.37 23.56
CA LYS A 576 -25.86 -7.02 23.24
C LYS A 576 -26.29 -5.69 23.85
N HIS A 577 -25.80 -5.34 25.04
CA HIS A 577 -26.10 -4.05 25.68
C HIS A 577 -25.44 -2.87 24.95
N LEU A 578 -24.42 -3.11 24.13
CA LEU A 578 -23.76 -2.11 23.30
C LEU A 578 -24.35 -2.02 21.88
N GLY A 579 -25.30 -2.88 21.52
CA GLY A 579 -25.96 -2.92 20.22
C GLY A 579 -25.77 -4.26 19.49
N ASP A 580 -25.84 -4.23 18.16
CA ASP A 580 -25.57 -5.40 17.32
C ASP A 580 -24.11 -5.87 17.49
N PRO A 581 -23.86 -7.11 17.98
CA PRO A 581 -22.50 -7.57 18.30
C PRO A 581 -21.52 -7.53 17.13
N VAL A 582 -21.98 -7.84 15.92
CA VAL A 582 -21.12 -7.85 14.72
C VAL A 582 -20.68 -6.43 14.39
N GLU A 583 -21.61 -5.47 14.39
CA GLU A 583 -21.27 -4.07 14.15
C GLU A 583 -20.40 -3.49 15.28
N VAL A 584 -20.68 -3.82 16.55
CA VAL A 584 -19.88 -3.39 17.72
C VAL A 584 -18.43 -3.84 17.57
N LYS A 585 -18.19 -5.13 17.30
CA LYS A 585 -16.85 -5.70 17.12
C LYS A 585 -16.13 -5.02 15.95
N ASN A 586 -16.80 -4.88 14.81
CA ASN A 586 -16.22 -4.27 13.62
C ASN A 586 -15.85 -2.80 13.85
N GLN A 587 -16.69 -2.03 14.55
CA GLN A 587 -16.39 -0.64 14.90
C GLN A 587 -15.20 -0.53 15.87
N ALA A 588 -15.16 -1.38 16.89
CA ALA A 588 -14.06 -1.41 17.85
C ALA A 588 -12.73 -1.79 17.18
N VAL A 589 -12.71 -2.84 16.34
CA VAL A 589 -11.55 -3.24 15.55
C VAL A 589 -11.08 -2.10 14.65
N LYS A 590 -11.98 -1.43 13.93
CA LYS A 590 -11.63 -0.31 13.04
C LYS A 590 -10.98 0.83 13.81
N LYS A 591 -11.58 1.29 14.92
CA LYS A 591 -11.05 2.41 15.72
C LYS A 591 -9.71 2.06 16.34
N TYR A 592 -9.66 0.95 17.07
CA TYR A 592 -8.46 0.51 17.78
C TYR A 592 -7.31 0.19 16.84
N PHE A 593 -7.55 -0.62 15.81
CA PHE A 593 -6.46 -1.03 14.94
C PHE A 593 -6.03 0.08 13.97
N SER A 594 -6.92 1.03 13.62
CA SER A 594 -6.49 2.26 12.93
C SER A 594 -5.53 3.07 13.80
N HIS A 595 -5.79 3.20 15.11
CA HIS A 595 -4.86 3.84 16.02
C HIS A 595 -3.50 3.14 16.06
N VAL A 596 -3.50 1.80 16.15
CA VAL A 596 -2.25 1.01 16.14
C VAL A 596 -1.46 1.24 14.85
N LEU A 597 -2.11 1.21 13.69
CA LEU A 597 -1.47 1.42 12.38
C LEU A 597 -1.03 2.86 12.15
N ASP A 598 -1.80 3.84 12.62
CA ASP A 598 -1.46 5.25 12.52
C ASP A 598 -0.22 5.59 13.37
N GLU A 599 -0.17 5.14 14.62
CA GLU A 599 1.03 5.31 15.46
C GLU A 599 2.21 4.48 14.95
N GLN A 600 1.99 3.31 14.34
CA GLN A 600 3.04 2.57 13.63
C GLN A 600 3.61 3.39 12.47
N GLY A 601 2.76 4.08 11.71
CA GLY A 601 3.19 5.02 10.67
C GLY A 601 3.96 6.21 11.23
N MET A 602 3.67 6.66 12.45
CA MET A 602 4.48 7.67 13.13
C MET A 602 5.86 7.12 13.56
N ALA A 603 5.92 5.85 13.94
CA ALA A 603 7.14 5.23 14.47
C ALA A 603 8.09 4.75 13.35
N VAL A 604 7.54 4.18 12.28
CA VAL A 604 8.26 3.72 11.09
C VAL A 604 7.74 4.52 9.91
N ILE A 605 8.54 5.48 9.44
CA ILE A 605 8.11 6.49 8.49
C ILE A 605 8.06 5.92 7.07
N GLU A 606 6.89 6.02 6.44
CA GLU A 606 6.61 5.59 5.08
C GLU A 606 5.63 6.54 4.42
N ALA A 607 5.84 6.93 3.17
CA ALA A 607 4.94 7.85 2.49
C ALA A 607 3.55 7.23 2.28
N GLY A 608 2.53 7.75 2.98
CA GLY A 608 1.14 7.32 2.86
C GLY A 608 0.40 8.12 1.79
N LEU A 609 -0.94 7.98 1.77
CA LEU A 609 -1.81 8.70 0.82
C LEU A 609 -1.60 10.23 0.88
N ARG A 610 -1.51 10.78 2.09
CA ARG A 610 -1.34 12.23 2.31
C ARG A 610 -0.02 12.74 1.78
N GLU A 611 1.08 12.06 2.13
CA GLU A 611 2.41 12.49 1.75
C GLU A 611 2.62 12.32 0.24
N ARG A 612 2.14 11.22 -0.35
CA ARG A 612 2.19 11.00 -1.80
C ARG A 612 1.36 12.02 -2.58
N THR A 613 0.15 12.34 -2.15
CA THR A 613 -0.66 13.38 -2.82
C THR A 613 -0.09 14.79 -2.61
N LYS A 614 0.60 15.06 -1.51
CA LYS A 614 1.33 16.32 -1.32
C LYS A 614 2.52 16.45 -2.28
N LEU A 615 3.26 15.35 -2.48
CA LEU A 615 4.44 15.31 -3.35
C LEU A 615 4.08 15.30 -4.84
N TYR A 616 3.04 14.55 -5.22
CA TYR A 616 2.74 14.26 -6.62
C TYR A 616 1.36 14.75 -7.08
N GLY A 617 0.50 15.25 -6.19
CA GLY A 617 -0.87 15.63 -6.52
C GLY A 617 -1.66 14.48 -7.14
N LYS A 618 -2.48 14.79 -8.15
CA LYS A 618 -3.15 13.80 -9.02
C LYS A 618 -2.31 13.42 -10.25
N THR A 619 -1.03 13.76 -10.29
CA THR A 619 -0.22 13.57 -11.51
C THR A 619 0.06 12.09 -11.77
N HIS A 620 -0.18 11.68 -13.01
CA HIS A 620 0.10 10.34 -13.49
C HIS A 620 1.60 10.17 -13.78
N GLY A 621 2.18 9.01 -13.43
CA GLY A 621 3.61 8.73 -13.65
C GLY A 621 4.04 8.82 -15.12
N GLY A 622 3.13 8.54 -16.05
CA GLY A 622 3.31 8.72 -17.50
C GLY A 622 3.16 10.14 -18.04
N SER A 623 2.78 11.13 -17.21
CA SER A 623 2.83 12.54 -17.62
C SER A 623 4.26 13.07 -17.46
N LEU A 624 4.73 13.98 -18.32
CA LEU A 624 6.09 14.54 -18.23
C LEU A 624 6.37 15.14 -16.83
N VAL A 625 5.40 15.88 -16.29
CA VAL A 625 5.49 16.47 -14.95
C VAL A 625 5.55 15.39 -13.87
N GLY A 626 4.69 14.37 -13.94
CA GLY A 626 4.67 13.27 -12.96
C GLY A 626 5.93 12.40 -13.01
N PHE A 627 6.43 12.12 -14.21
CA PHE A 627 7.69 11.39 -14.45
C PHE A 627 8.88 12.12 -13.80
N MET A 628 9.05 13.41 -14.12
CA MET A 628 10.15 14.21 -13.57
C MET A 628 10.04 14.39 -12.06
N ALA A 629 8.84 14.73 -11.55
CA ALA A 629 8.63 14.91 -10.12
C ALA A 629 8.96 13.64 -9.32
N ARG A 630 8.54 12.46 -9.79
CA ARG A 630 8.85 11.18 -9.13
C ARG A 630 10.34 10.82 -9.20
N GLY A 631 11.01 11.09 -10.33
CA GLY A 631 12.45 10.90 -10.46
C GLY A 631 13.28 11.84 -9.57
N MET A 632 12.84 13.09 -9.41
CA MET A 632 13.52 14.09 -8.59
C MET A 632 13.28 13.88 -7.09
N MET A 633 12.08 13.45 -6.70
CA MET A 633 11.71 13.18 -5.31
C MET A 633 12.15 11.80 -4.80
N GLN A 634 12.68 10.94 -5.68
CA GLN A 634 13.20 9.63 -5.28
C GLN A 634 14.25 9.80 -4.16
N PHE A 635 14.02 9.11 -3.04
CA PHE A 635 14.79 9.19 -1.76
C PHE A 635 14.61 10.47 -0.93
N LYS A 636 13.98 11.52 -1.49
CA LYS A 636 13.62 12.75 -0.75
C LYS A 636 12.22 12.70 -0.14
N SER A 637 11.44 11.66 -0.47
CA SER A 637 10.13 11.41 0.12
C SER A 637 10.18 11.13 1.62
N PHE A 638 11.24 10.48 2.11
CA PHE A 638 11.42 10.17 3.53
C PHE A 638 11.49 11.44 4.41
N PRO A 639 12.43 12.39 4.23
CA PRO A 639 12.50 13.58 5.08
C PRO A 639 11.23 14.44 4.99
N VAL A 640 10.58 14.53 3.81
CA VAL A 640 9.29 15.23 3.68
C VAL A 640 8.20 14.52 4.50
N THR A 641 8.09 13.19 4.39
CA THR A 641 7.11 12.41 5.16
C THR A 641 7.37 12.54 6.66
N PHE A 642 8.64 12.49 7.07
CA PHE A 642 9.05 12.67 8.46
C PHE A 642 8.56 14.01 9.00
N LEU A 643 8.85 15.12 8.30
CA LEU A 643 8.44 16.46 8.70
C LEU A 643 6.91 16.61 8.70
N MET A 644 6.23 16.05 7.70
CA MET A 644 4.76 16.08 7.64
C MET A 644 4.10 15.32 8.80
N ARG A 645 4.77 14.33 9.40
CA ARG A 645 4.24 13.53 10.52
C ARG A 645 4.66 14.10 11.87
N HIS A 646 5.96 14.18 12.11
CA HIS A 646 6.48 14.65 13.39
C HIS A 646 6.30 16.15 13.57
N GLY A 647 6.35 16.94 12.48
CA GLY A 647 6.05 18.37 12.51
C GLY A 647 4.59 18.65 12.85
N THR A 648 3.62 17.92 12.28
CA THR A 648 2.21 18.10 12.65
C THR A 648 1.92 17.67 14.09
N ARG A 649 2.53 16.58 14.58
CA ARG A 649 2.45 16.17 16.00
C ARG A 649 3.05 17.22 16.92
N ALA A 650 4.19 17.80 16.54
CA ALA A 650 4.87 18.85 17.28
C ALA A 650 4.04 20.14 17.35
N LEU A 651 3.35 20.47 16.27
CA LEU A 651 2.50 21.67 16.13
C LEU A 651 1.07 21.50 16.64
N ARG A 652 0.72 20.36 17.26
CA ARG A 652 -0.65 20.06 17.72
C ARG A 652 -1.25 21.16 18.60
N ASP A 653 -0.46 21.67 19.55
CA ASP A 653 -0.90 22.70 20.50
C ASP A 653 -0.62 24.13 19.99
N GLY A 654 -0.26 24.28 18.71
CA GLY A 654 0.05 25.53 18.04
C GLY A 654 1.55 25.87 17.99
N VAL A 655 1.94 26.69 17.00
CA VAL A 655 3.34 27.10 16.72
C VAL A 655 3.95 27.88 17.90
N PHE A 656 3.15 28.65 18.63
CA PHE A 656 3.60 29.48 19.76
C PHE A 656 3.61 28.74 21.12
N SER A 657 3.19 27.48 21.15
CA SER A 657 3.30 26.64 22.36
C SER A 657 4.75 26.16 22.55
N PRO A 658 5.16 25.70 23.74
CA PRO A 658 6.46 25.04 23.92
C PRO A 658 6.48 23.62 23.33
N THR A 659 5.35 23.08 22.89
CA THR A 659 5.20 21.71 22.37
C THR A 659 6.12 21.42 21.17
N PRO A 660 6.28 22.30 20.16
CA PRO A 660 7.16 22.03 19.03
C PRO A 660 8.62 21.82 19.45
N PHE A 661 9.14 22.66 20.35
CA PHE A 661 10.50 22.57 20.85
C PHE A 661 10.71 21.34 21.74
N THR A 662 9.82 21.12 22.71
CA THR A 662 9.87 19.95 23.60
C THR A 662 9.63 18.62 22.88
N TYR A 663 9.02 18.67 21.69
CA TYR A 663 8.85 17.53 20.82
C TYR A 663 10.08 17.28 19.94
N MET A 664 10.46 18.27 19.14
CA MET A 664 11.41 18.11 18.03
C MET A 664 12.87 18.15 18.47
N ILE A 665 13.24 18.90 19.53
CA ILE A 665 14.64 18.94 20.00
C ILE A 665 15.11 17.56 20.51
N PRO A 666 14.38 16.88 21.44
CA PRO A 666 14.78 15.55 21.88
C PRO A 666 14.78 14.52 20.74
N LEU A 667 13.89 14.69 19.75
CA LEU A 667 13.84 13.84 18.57
C LEU A 667 15.07 14.05 17.69
N ALA A 668 15.45 15.30 17.41
CA ALA A 668 16.66 15.64 16.66
C ALA A 668 17.93 15.13 17.35
N MET A 669 18.02 15.28 18.68
CA MET A 669 19.13 14.72 19.47
C MET A 669 19.17 13.19 19.38
N GLY A 670 18.03 12.50 19.56
CA GLY A 670 17.94 11.06 19.43
C GLY A 670 18.34 10.56 18.04
N MET A 671 17.91 11.26 16.98
CA MET A 671 18.31 10.96 15.61
C MET A 671 19.81 11.20 15.39
N SER A 672 20.40 12.19 16.05
CA SER A 672 21.84 12.48 15.97
C SER A 672 22.67 11.37 16.60
N VAL A 673 22.23 10.83 17.76
CA VAL A 673 22.87 9.68 18.39
C VAL A 673 22.81 8.44 17.49
N MET A 674 21.64 8.14 16.92
CA MET A 674 21.52 7.04 15.96
C MET A 674 22.26 7.32 14.64
N GLY A 675 22.38 8.59 14.26
CA GLY A 675 23.19 9.06 13.14
C GLY A 675 24.68 8.83 13.37
N ALA A 676 25.19 9.02 14.59
CA ALA A 676 26.56 8.69 14.97
C ALA A 676 26.83 7.20 14.83
N LEU A 677 25.93 6.34 15.34
CA LEU A 677 26.03 4.89 15.17
C LEU A 677 26.02 4.49 13.68
N SER A 678 25.09 5.05 12.91
CA SER A 678 24.97 4.83 11.46
C SER A 678 26.22 5.29 10.70
N LEU A 679 26.84 6.39 11.13
CA LEU A 679 28.06 6.93 10.55
C LEU A 679 29.23 5.98 10.79
N GLN A 680 29.45 5.55 12.04
CA GLN A 680 30.54 4.65 12.39
C GLN A 680 30.43 3.28 11.71
N LEU A 681 29.25 2.66 11.75
CA LEU A 681 29.00 1.40 11.03
C LEU A 681 29.15 1.58 9.52
N GLY A 682 28.80 2.76 9.00
CA GLY A 682 28.99 3.12 7.60
C GLY A 682 30.45 3.21 7.19
N GLU A 683 31.32 3.78 8.02
CA GLU A 683 32.76 3.84 7.76
C GLU A 683 33.38 2.44 7.77
N ILE A 684 33.05 1.62 8.78
CA ILE A 684 33.46 0.22 8.85
C ILE A 684 33.01 -0.53 7.58
N ALA A 685 31.74 -0.44 7.22
CA ALA A 685 31.18 -1.08 6.02
C ALA A 685 31.76 -0.56 4.69
N ASN A 686 32.50 0.55 4.69
CA ASN A 686 33.20 1.08 3.53
C ASN A 686 34.70 0.69 3.49
N GLY A 687 35.20 -0.08 4.47
CA GLY A 687 36.62 -0.42 4.57
C GLY A 687 37.46 0.63 5.33
N ASN A 688 36.80 1.60 5.98
CA ASN A 688 37.46 2.65 6.74
C ASN A 688 37.38 2.37 8.23
N ASN A 689 38.37 2.81 9.01
CA ASN A 689 38.25 2.82 10.45
C ASN A 689 37.16 3.81 10.89
N PRO A 690 36.52 3.58 12.05
CA PRO A 690 35.68 4.58 12.70
C PRO A 690 36.32 5.97 12.72
N LEU A 691 35.49 7.01 12.58
CA LEU A 691 35.95 8.38 12.74
C LEU A 691 36.23 8.66 14.21
N THR A 692 37.26 9.47 14.48
CA THR A 692 37.47 10.08 15.79
C THR A 692 36.22 10.90 16.16
N MET A 693 35.66 10.57 17.32
CA MET A 693 34.46 11.20 17.89
C MET A 693 34.81 12.31 18.87
N TRP A 694 35.97 12.17 19.52
CA TRP A 694 36.46 13.05 20.54
C TRP A 694 37.98 13.02 20.51
N ASP A 695 38.59 14.18 20.70
CA ASP A 695 40.04 14.36 20.79
C ASP A 695 40.26 15.40 21.91
N ASP A 696 40.96 15.01 22.97
CA ASP A 696 41.22 15.88 24.12
C ASP A 696 42.05 17.12 23.73
N ASP A 697 42.85 17.04 22.67
CA ASP A 697 43.69 18.12 22.17
C ASP A 697 42.99 19.00 21.09
N ASP A 698 41.88 18.53 20.52
CA ASP A 698 41.12 19.25 19.47
C ASP A 698 39.58 19.15 19.62
N PRO A 699 38.95 20.13 20.30
CA PRO A 699 37.49 20.19 20.46
C PRO A 699 36.69 20.28 19.14
N ASP A 700 37.31 20.77 18.04
CA ASP A 700 36.63 20.87 16.75
C ASP A 700 36.35 19.48 16.14
N VAL A 701 37.10 18.45 16.54
CA VAL A 701 36.87 17.04 16.16
C VAL A 701 35.49 16.60 16.65
N ALA A 702 35.17 16.85 17.92
CA ALA A 702 33.88 16.49 18.50
C ALA A 702 32.73 17.25 17.82
N LEU A 703 32.89 18.55 17.54
CA LEU A 703 31.89 19.34 16.83
C LEU A 703 31.69 18.87 15.38
N SER A 704 32.78 18.55 14.68
CA SER A 704 32.78 18.01 13.31
C SER A 704 32.09 16.64 13.25
N PHE A 705 32.41 15.74 14.19
CA PHE A 705 31.75 14.44 14.30
C PHE A 705 30.26 14.59 14.59
N MET A 706 29.89 15.40 15.58
CA MET A 706 28.49 15.66 15.93
C MET A 706 27.72 16.27 14.75
N THR A 707 28.33 17.18 13.99
CA THR A 707 27.74 17.73 12.77
C THR A 707 27.50 16.65 11.72
N LYS A 708 28.50 15.79 11.46
CA LYS A 708 28.35 14.65 10.52
C LYS A 708 27.27 13.67 11.01
N ALA A 709 27.19 13.40 12.31
CA ALA A 709 26.19 12.55 12.92
C ALA A 709 24.76 13.14 12.80
N MET A 710 24.61 14.44 13.07
CA MET A 710 23.36 15.18 12.86
C MET A 710 22.92 15.16 11.41
N MET A 711 23.85 15.34 10.45
CA MET A 711 23.54 15.24 9.02
C MET A 711 23.15 13.82 8.61
N LYS A 712 23.89 12.80 9.09
CA LYS A 712 23.64 11.39 8.79
C LYS A 712 22.30 10.91 9.33
N GLY A 713 21.96 11.33 10.55
CA GLY A 713 20.69 11.02 11.20
C GLY A 713 19.52 11.91 10.81
N GLY A 714 19.75 12.99 10.05
CA GLY A 714 18.73 13.97 9.67
C GLY A 714 18.35 14.99 10.77
N GLY A 715 19.05 15.00 11.91
CA GLY A 715 18.79 15.90 13.04
C GLY A 715 19.04 17.38 12.71
N MET A 716 20.01 17.68 11.84
CA MET A 716 20.32 19.06 11.43
C MET A 716 19.22 19.68 10.56
N THR A 717 18.62 18.89 9.65
CA THR A 717 17.49 19.33 8.83
C THR A 717 16.29 19.72 9.71
N LEU A 718 16.00 18.93 10.75
CA LEU A 718 14.93 19.26 11.69
C LEU A 718 15.19 20.55 12.47
N LEU A 719 16.41 20.74 12.99
CA LEU A 719 16.74 21.94 13.75
C LEU A 719 16.71 23.20 12.86
N GLY A 720 17.19 23.08 11.61
CA GLY A 720 17.08 24.14 10.61
C GLY A 720 15.63 24.51 10.30
N ASP A 721 14.75 23.52 10.13
CA ASP A 721 13.34 23.74 9.86
C ASP A 721 12.57 24.33 11.06
N ILE A 722 12.96 24.01 12.31
CA ILE A 722 12.39 24.64 13.52
C ILE A 722 12.75 26.13 13.57
N VAL A 723 14.00 26.48 13.26
CA VAL A 723 14.47 27.87 13.21
C VAL A 723 13.77 28.62 12.07
N ALA A 724 13.64 28.02 10.90
CA ALA A 724 12.92 28.58 9.77
C ALA A 724 11.42 28.76 10.07
N ALA A 725 10.76 27.78 10.68
CA ALA A 725 9.35 27.84 11.07
C ALA A 725 9.05 28.91 12.14
N GLY A 726 10.06 29.29 12.94
CA GLY A 726 9.98 30.41 13.89
C GLY A 726 10.34 31.78 13.29
N ALA A 727 11.10 31.82 12.19
CA ALA A 727 11.65 33.06 11.61
C ALA A 727 10.88 33.58 10.38
N ASP A 728 10.25 32.71 9.58
CA ASP A 728 9.52 33.14 8.38
C ASP A 728 8.47 32.09 7.94
N THR A 729 7.23 32.54 7.70
CA THR A 729 6.12 31.66 7.23
C THR A 729 6.01 31.63 5.69
N SER A 730 6.93 32.28 4.98
CA SER A 730 6.82 32.55 3.54
C SER A 730 7.71 31.69 2.63
N GLY A 731 7.82 30.37 2.89
CA GLY A 731 8.00 29.35 1.83
C GLY A 731 9.02 29.58 0.71
N ARG A 732 10.15 30.24 0.97
CA ARG A 732 11.21 30.49 -0.01
C ARG A 732 12.50 29.79 0.39
N ASP A 733 12.65 28.53 0.00
CA ASP A 733 13.98 27.91 -0.22
C ASP A 733 13.91 26.61 -1.06
N GLY A 734 13.09 26.61 -2.12
CA GLY A 734 12.87 25.43 -2.96
C GLY A 734 13.79 25.29 -4.18
N ARG A 735 14.69 26.25 -4.45
CA ARG A 735 15.42 26.30 -5.73
C ARG A 735 16.73 25.49 -5.74
N ASP A 736 17.45 25.39 -4.63
CA ASP A 736 18.68 24.57 -4.55
C ASP A 736 18.39 23.08 -4.28
N PHE A 737 17.15 22.74 -3.97
CA PHE A 737 16.69 21.38 -3.71
C PHE A 737 16.45 20.55 -5.00
N LEU A 738 16.68 21.13 -6.19
CA LEU A 738 16.10 20.65 -7.45
C LEU A 738 16.86 19.53 -8.20
N LEU A 739 18.01 19.02 -7.74
CA LEU A 739 18.66 17.90 -8.43
C LEU A 739 18.56 16.60 -7.62
N GLY A 740 17.64 15.72 -8.01
CA GLY A 740 17.56 14.32 -7.55
C GLY A 740 18.50 13.39 -8.34
N PRO A 741 18.52 12.07 -8.09
CA PRO A 741 19.38 11.11 -8.78
C PRO A 741 19.27 11.19 -10.31
N MET A 742 18.05 11.38 -10.82
CA MET A 742 17.79 11.57 -12.25
C MET A 742 18.43 12.84 -12.81
N GLY A 743 18.35 13.96 -12.08
CA GLY A 743 19.03 15.20 -12.46
C GLY A 743 20.54 15.06 -12.45
N GLY A 744 21.09 14.34 -11.45
CA GLY A 744 22.53 14.04 -11.37
C GLY A 744 23.01 13.16 -12.52
N ASP A 745 22.25 12.14 -12.91
CA ASP A 745 22.58 11.26 -14.05
C ASP A 745 22.49 12.03 -15.38
N MET A 746 21.48 12.86 -15.58
CA MET A 746 21.35 13.71 -16.78
C MET A 746 22.47 14.74 -16.88
N VAL A 747 22.87 15.37 -15.76
CA VAL A 747 24.03 16.28 -15.74
C VAL A 747 25.31 15.52 -16.10
N LYS A 748 25.53 14.31 -15.57
CA LYS A 748 26.69 13.49 -15.94
C LYS A 748 26.69 13.11 -17.42
N ILE A 749 25.55 12.69 -17.98
CA ILE A 749 25.41 12.38 -19.41
C ILE A 749 25.62 13.64 -20.26
N ALA A 750 25.06 14.78 -19.87
CA ALA A 750 25.25 16.05 -20.55
C ALA A 750 26.71 16.54 -20.48
N GLN A 751 27.41 16.37 -19.36
CA GLN A 751 28.85 16.67 -19.23
C GLN A 751 29.69 15.76 -20.13
N LEU A 752 29.27 14.49 -20.30
CA LEU A 752 29.91 13.54 -21.20
C LEU A 752 29.70 13.90 -22.69
N THR A 753 28.55 14.49 -23.07
CA THR A 753 28.20 14.80 -24.47
C THR A 753 28.51 16.24 -24.91
N SER A 754 28.30 17.25 -24.05
CA SER A 754 28.51 18.67 -24.37
C SER A 754 29.97 19.14 -24.24
N GLY A 755 30.82 18.40 -23.51
CA GLY A 755 32.24 18.71 -23.32
C GLY A 755 33.14 18.32 -24.51
N THR A 756 32.62 18.30 -25.74
CA THR A 756 33.28 17.63 -26.88
C THR A 756 34.00 18.58 -27.84
N ALA A 757 33.63 19.87 -27.94
CA ALA A 757 34.32 20.78 -28.86
C ALA A 757 35.56 21.46 -28.25
N ASN A 758 35.45 22.10 -27.07
CA ASN A 758 36.55 22.91 -26.51
C ASN A 758 37.58 22.13 -25.66
N GLN A 759 37.28 20.93 -25.18
CA GLN A 759 38.21 20.16 -24.31
C GLN A 759 39.08 19.17 -25.10
N ILE A 760 38.61 18.70 -26.26
CA ILE A 760 39.39 17.86 -27.18
C ILE A 760 40.47 18.70 -27.89
N LEU A 761 40.21 19.98 -28.14
CA LEU A 761 41.20 20.93 -28.68
C LEU A 761 42.26 21.39 -27.66
N ASN A 762 42.05 21.16 -26.36
CA ASN A 762 42.94 21.62 -25.27
C ASN A 762 43.73 20.49 -24.58
N GLY A 763 43.77 19.28 -25.15
CA GLY A 763 44.67 18.21 -24.70
C GLY A 763 44.44 17.67 -23.29
N LYS A 764 43.24 17.80 -22.70
CA LYS A 764 42.95 17.21 -21.37
C LYS A 764 42.47 15.75 -21.48
N ASP A 765 43.10 14.92 -20.65
CA ASP A 765 43.04 13.45 -20.56
C ASP A 765 41.73 12.75 -20.94
N VAL A 766 41.82 11.83 -21.90
CA VAL A 766 40.78 10.84 -22.26
C VAL A 766 40.48 9.92 -21.06
N THR A 767 41.48 9.65 -20.22
CA THR A 767 41.45 8.85 -18.97
C THR A 767 40.38 9.36 -17.97
N SER A 768 40.16 10.67 -17.90
CA SER A 768 39.15 11.28 -17.02
C SER A 768 37.72 10.91 -17.43
N LYS A 769 37.42 10.90 -18.74
CA LYS A 769 36.08 10.55 -19.25
C LYS A 769 35.81 9.05 -19.15
N THR A 770 36.79 8.21 -19.47
CA THR A 770 36.66 6.75 -19.34
C THR A 770 36.48 6.33 -17.87
N ASN A 771 37.22 6.94 -16.95
CA ASN A 771 37.03 6.72 -15.51
C ASN A 771 35.67 7.22 -15.01
N GLN A 772 35.17 8.37 -15.50
CA GLN A 772 33.82 8.85 -15.18
C GLN A 772 32.74 7.90 -15.71
N MET A 773 32.90 7.36 -16.93
CA MET A 773 32.00 6.36 -17.50
C MET A 773 32.04 5.04 -16.72
N TYR A 774 33.23 4.58 -16.35
CA TYR A 774 33.41 3.41 -15.49
C TYR A 774 32.74 3.60 -14.13
N MET A 775 32.94 4.74 -13.48
CA MET A 775 32.31 5.07 -12.21
C MET A 775 30.79 5.14 -12.33
N LEU A 776 30.27 5.67 -13.44
CA LEU A 776 28.84 5.65 -13.74
C LEU A 776 28.35 4.21 -13.92
N ALA A 777 29.03 3.40 -14.72
CA ALA A 777 28.69 2.00 -14.96
C ALA A 777 28.70 1.17 -13.66
N LYS A 778 29.79 1.26 -12.87
CA LYS A 778 29.92 0.66 -11.54
C LYS A 778 28.77 1.07 -10.63
N SER A 779 28.42 2.36 -10.60
CA SER A 779 27.31 2.87 -9.78
C SER A 779 25.94 2.32 -10.15
N LYS A 780 25.80 1.68 -11.32
CA LYS A 780 24.58 1.08 -11.84
C LYS A 780 24.60 -0.45 -11.79
N ILE A 781 25.60 -1.09 -11.19
CA ILE A 781 25.60 -2.54 -10.95
C ILE A 781 24.71 -2.86 -9.74
N PRO A 782 23.63 -3.64 -9.89
CA PRO A 782 22.76 -3.99 -8.76
C PRO A 782 23.54 -4.73 -7.66
N GLY A 783 23.30 -4.37 -6.40
CA GLY A 783 23.92 -5.04 -5.25
C GLY A 783 25.40 -4.73 -4.98
N GLN A 784 26.08 -3.95 -5.83
CA GLN A 784 27.49 -3.58 -5.60
C GLN A 784 27.73 -2.79 -4.31
N ASN A 785 26.66 -2.23 -3.73
CA ASN A 785 26.68 -1.47 -2.48
C ASN A 785 25.99 -2.17 -1.30
N LEU A 786 25.78 -3.50 -1.35
CA LEU A 786 25.35 -4.27 -0.19
C LEU A 786 26.34 -4.08 0.95
N TRP A 787 25.87 -3.62 2.11
CA TRP A 787 26.74 -3.12 3.19
C TRP A 787 27.80 -4.13 3.67
N TYR A 788 27.52 -5.44 3.61
CA TYR A 788 28.47 -6.50 4.00
C TYR A 788 29.39 -6.98 2.88
N ALA A 789 29.08 -6.68 1.61
CA ALA A 789 29.85 -7.16 0.44
C ALA A 789 30.56 -6.04 -0.32
N LYS A 790 30.15 -4.79 -0.13
CA LYS A 790 30.63 -3.62 -0.86
C LYS A 790 32.14 -3.47 -0.79
N THR A 791 32.74 -3.55 0.40
CA THR A 791 34.20 -3.41 0.57
C THR A 791 34.94 -4.51 -0.19
N VAL A 792 34.54 -5.77 -0.01
CA VAL A 792 35.15 -6.92 -0.71
C VAL A 792 35.13 -6.70 -2.24
N MET A 793 33.98 -6.34 -2.80
CA MET A 793 33.84 -6.11 -4.24
C MET A 793 34.67 -4.91 -4.75
N ASN A 794 34.79 -3.86 -3.93
CA ASN A 794 35.65 -2.73 -4.27
C ASN A 794 37.12 -3.15 -4.31
N ARG A 795 37.59 -3.77 -3.23
CA ARG A 795 39.01 -4.08 -3.03
C ARG A 795 39.55 -5.16 -3.94
N LEU A 796 38.75 -6.18 -4.25
CA LEU A 796 39.19 -7.35 -5.01
C LEU A 796 38.86 -7.31 -6.49
N MET A 797 38.07 -6.34 -6.96
CA MET A 797 37.61 -6.32 -8.34
C MET A 797 37.54 -4.92 -8.92
N PHE A 798 36.79 -4.01 -8.29
CA PHE A 798 36.56 -2.71 -8.90
C PHE A 798 37.76 -1.77 -8.82
N ASP A 799 38.59 -1.87 -7.78
CA ASP A 799 39.77 -1.02 -7.62
C ASP A 799 40.83 -1.37 -8.66
N ASP A 800 41.01 -2.64 -9.01
CA ASP A 800 41.93 -3.11 -10.06
C ASP A 800 41.48 -2.68 -11.45
N LEU A 801 40.21 -2.90 -11.78
CA LEU A 801 39.62 -2.40 -13.03
C LEU A 801 39.75 -0.88 -13.14
N GLN A 802 39.61 -0.17 -12.01
CA GLN A 802 39.77 1.28 -11.99
C GLN A 802 41.22 1.71 -12.19
N ASN A 803 42.18 1.01 -11.58
CA ASN A 803 43.60 1.25 -11.77
C ASN A 803 44.02 1.06 -13.24
N MET A 804 43.48 0.05 -13.91
CA MET A 804 43.71 -0.15 -15.35
C MET A 804 43.16 1.01 -16.19
N ILE A 805 42.03 1.59 -15.79
CA ILE A 805 41.38 2.70 -16.51
C ILE A 805 42.00 4.06 -16.17
N ALA A 806 42.46 4.25 -14.93
CA ALA A 806 43.03 5.48 -14.40
C ALA A 806 44.14 5.17 -13.37
N PRO A 807 45.40 5.00 -13.81
CA PRO A 807 46.51 4.54 -12.97
C PRO A 807 46.78 5.38 -11.72
N ASP A 808 46.57 6.69 -11.75
CA ASP A 808 46.78 7.59 -10.60
C ASP A 808 45.59 7.64 -9.62
N TYR A 809 44.48 6.95 -9.90
CA TYR A 809 43.24 7.16 -9.16
C TYR A 809 43.39 6.79 -7.68
N GLN A 810 44.02 5.64 -7.38
CA GLN A 810 44.13 5.15 -6.01
C GLN A 810 45.05 6.03 -5.18
N GLU A 811 46.14 6.53 -5.74
CA GLU A 811 47.02 7.48 -5.03
C GLU A 811 46.28 8.78 -4.70
N LYS A 812 45.52 9.33 -5.66
CA LYS A 812 44.67 10.51 -5.44
C LYS A 812 43.57 10.23 -4.40
N TYR A 813 43.00 9.03 -4.40
CA TYR A 813 42.00 8.60 -3.44
C TYR A 813 42.57 8.48 -2.03
N LYS A 814 43.71 7.79 -1.84
CA LYS A 814 44.42 7.67 -0.55
C LYS A 814 44.81 9.04 0.00
N ARG A 815 45.39 9.92 -0.82
CA ARG A 815 45.70 11.31 -0.42
C ARG A 815 44.45 12.09 0.00
N LYS A 816 43.31 11.87 -0.66
CA LYS A 816 42.04 12.49 -0.27
C LYS A 816 41.53 11.97 1.07
N MET A 817 41.63 10.66 1.31
CA MET A 817 41.22 10.03 2.57
C MET A 817 42.07 10.52 3.74
N GLN A 818 43.39 10.58 3.57
CA GLN A 818 44.32 11.16 4.54
C GLN A 818 44.00 12.63 4.86
N LYS A 819 43.73 13.46 3.84
CA LYS A 819 43.28 14.85 4.03
C LYS A 819 41.95 14.99 4.76
N GLN A 820 41.11 13.95 4.74
CA GLN A 820 39.84 13.91 5.45
C GLN A 820 39.94 13.27 6.83
N GLY A 821 41.16 12.92 7.29
CA GLY A 821 41.40 12.26 8.56
C GLY A 821 40.79 10.86 8.62
N ARG A 822 40.76 10.13 7.50
CA ARG A 822 40.17 8.79 7.41
C ARG A 822 41.26 7.75 7.18
N SER A 823 41.49 6.88 8.16
CA SER A 823 42.31 5.67 8.05
C SER A 823 41.49 4.47 7.54
N GLN A 824 42.14 3.47 6.95
CA GLN A 824 41.48 2.31 6.33
C GLN A 824 41.92 1.01 6.99
N TRP A 825 40.96 0.20 7.48
CA TRP A 825 41.25 -1.19 7.87
C TRP A 825 41.32 -2.10 6.66
N TRP A 826 40.81 -1.68 5.50
CA TRP A 826 41.07 -2.37 4.24
C TRP A 826 41.49 -1.36 3.18
N GLU A 827 42.80 -1.31 2.93
CA GLU A 827 43.46 -0.35 2.05
C GLU A 827 43.02 -0.49 0.59
N SER A 828 42.79 0.67 -0.04
CA SER A 828 42.29 0.76 -1.41
C SER A 828 43.36 0.37 -2.43
N GLY A 829 43.02 -0.51 -3.38
CA GLY A 829 43.93 -0.92 -4.45
C GLY A 829 45.09 -1.85 -4.04
N GLU A 830 45.05 -2.44 -2.83
CA GLU A 830 46.06 -3.40 -2.34
C GLU A 830 45.53 -4.84 -2.25
N GLY A 831 44.34 -5.11 -2.82
CA GLY A 831 43.74 -6.44 -2.80
C GLY A 831 43.61 -7.01 -1.38
N LEU A 832 44.04 -8.25 -1.18
CA LEU A 832 44.05 -8.90 0.15
C LEU A 832 45.20 -8.45 1.05
N GLU A 833 46.28 -7.90 0.48
CA GLU A 833 47.46 -7.47 1.25
C GLU A 833 47.17 -6.22 2.08
N GLY A 834 46.20 -5.41 1.64
CA GLY A 834 45.74 -4.21 2.35
C GLY A 834 44.79 -4.47 3.52
N LEU A 835 44.54 -5.72 3.92
CA LEU A 835 43.60 -6.06 4.99
C LEU A 835 44.28 -5.96 6.37
N ASN A 836 43.78 -5.05 7.20
CA ASN A 836 44.24 -4.77 8.56
C ASN A 836 43.09 -4.96 9.58
N PRO A 837 43.40 -5.12 10.88
CA PRO A 837 42.39 -5.04 11.94
C PRO A 837 41.68 -3.67 11.93
N ILE A 838 40.42 -3.66 12.36
CA ILE A 838 39.69 -2.41 12.56
C ILE A 838 40.28 -1.72 13.79
N ASP A 839 40.76 -0.49 13.60
CA ASP A 839 41.28 0.34 14.67
C ASP A 839 40.11 1.05 15.38
N LEU A 840 39.83 0.66 16.62
CA LEU A 840 38.82 1.28 17.47
C LEU A 840 39.42 2.29 18.46
N ASP A 841 40.74 2.30 18.60
CA ASP A 841 41.43 3.13 19.59
C ASP A 841 41.44 4.60 19.14
N GLU A 842 41.40 4.87 17.83
CA GLU A 842 41.29 6.23 17.29
C GLU A 842 39.91 6.89 17.47
N VAL A 843 38.91 6.20 18.05
CA VAL A 843 37.55 6.74 18.25
C VAL A 843 37.53 7.84 19.31
N VAL A 844 38.35 7.72 20.35
CA VAL A 844 38.53 8.70 21.43
C VAL A 844 40.03 8.87 21.63
N LYS A 845 40.55 10.05 21.32
CA LYS A 845 41.96 10.40 21.46
C LYS A 845 42.22 11.25 22.70
#